data_AF-A0A178MFC9-F1
#
_entry.id   AF-A0A178MFC9-F1
#
_cell.length_a   1.000
_cell.length_b   1.000
_cell.length_c   1.000
_cell.angle_alpha   90.00
_cell.angle_beta   90.00
_cell.angle_gamma   90.00
#
_symmetry.space_group_name_H-M   'P 1'
#
loop_
_entity.id
_entity.type
_entity.pdbx_description
1 polymer ?
#
loop_
_entity_poly.entity_id
_entity_poly.type
_entity_poly.pdbx_seq_one_letter_code
_entity_poly.pdbx_strand_id
1 'polypeptide(L)'
;MKRFSLSQTATVDAHTPMSPAWWVITRRELRDNLTDWRQLIPLALLSMALPALVAAAALTLIRFTEQVNLAIQIIPFAILLVGFLPAGFSLVLALESFAGERERNTLETLLALPLGDRELYLAKLAAALALPLIGALLSQLVFGAILYVFASDVALVSFQPLRLLLLLALVVTMALVMVSGAVIISSHVTTVRAASLLSSLILVPLALIVQLIAFLIVNDRWDLVIAMWVGLSALVVLLVQIGMRSFSREELLAREQIRRPWFGQRVRPRRQIGWFSGGPIWIIARRELIEITRDWRSVGLLSFLTILMPTGLIAAIYAIYPQIDNPLALAPLVPFGGVLAGFVPISFALVAALESFVGERERNTFESLCALPVTDHQLFWGKLVGALLIPLVTALVTQYLFYGLVAISFPALYAAGMSPALLGQMGLLTITVAVALVTGAVSLSIHAGSVREASLLASGILLPTTAILQVQAPYFIARRFDVIWLAMIAIIAVAMAFLRSGLQTFQRAAIFSRSREEMSLRRVWAVFRRFFNEYHPAGTPLYAYAGLPFSPRRFYRTELPALLRELRLPLAVSLLAAVAGSAFGFMQARSLVLPPVEQMLDQIAVSVAPSLWLALLIFLNNLRVSILSNLLAPFSLGVFPFLVPAAVFTQIGYVCGRLIERGGVGPDNPLTFLVAYLLPHGIIELPTFLLSAALGLRMGAAVLTAPGEFTVGENLLWAAAQAAKVWLLVIAPLVLVAALIEGLVTPLIIRWAY
;
A
#
# COMPACT_ATOMS: atom_id res chain seq x y z
N MET A 1 67.36 -23.61 11.44
CA MET A 1 66.83 -24.50 12.49
C MET A 1 66.14 -23.67 13.58
N LYS A 2 64.81 -23.65 13.61
CA LYS A 2 64.02 -23.38 14.83
C LYS A 2 62.73 -24.20 14.72
N ARG A 3 62.58 -25.14 15.66
CA ARG A 3 61.49 -26.10 15.79
C ARG A 3 60.19 -25.35 16.12
N PHE A 4 59.11 -25.64 15.38
CA PHE A 4 57.75 -25.30 15.79
C PHE A 4 57.32 -26.27 16.90
N SER A 5 57.11 -25.77 18.11
CA SER A 5 56.56 -26.51 19.23
C SER A 5 55.02 -26.54 19.11
N LEU A 6 54.48 -27.70 18.76
CA LEU A 6 53.08 -28.05 19.02
C LEU A 6 52.92 -28.34 20.51
N SER A 7 52.27 -27.47 21.26
CA SER A 7 51.54 -27.81 22.51
C SER A 7 50.91 -26.57 23.12
N GLN A 8 49.76 -26.18 22.58
CA GLN A 8 48.71 -25.60 23.41
C GLN A 8 47.41 -26.30 23.04
N THR A 9 47.09 -27.34 23.80
CA THR A 9 45.73 -27.87 23.90
C THR A 9 44.87 -26.76 24.47
N ALA A 10 44.21 -26.02 23.59
CA ALA A 10 43.13 -25.12 23.99
C ALA A 10 42.06 -25.99 24.65
N THR A 11 41.97 -25.90 25.97
CA THR A 11 40.81 -26.34 26.73
C THR A 11 39.64 -25.49 26.25
N VAL A 12 38.86 -26.04 25.34
CA VAL A 12 37.57 -25.48 24.94
C VAL A 12 36.69 -25.54 26.18
N ASP A 13 36.45 -24.38 26.80
CA ASP A 13 35.48 -24.23 27.88
C ASP A 13 34.12 -24.75 27.41
N ALA A 14 33.75 -25.93 27.91
CA ALA A 14 32.59 -26.71 27.49
C ALA A 14 31.24 -26.19 28.04
N HIS A 15 31.10 -24.89 28.29
CA HIS A 15 29.91 -24.33 28.96
C HIS A 15 29.25 -23.14 28.27
N THR A 16 29.60 -22.82 27.02
CA THR A 16 28.63 -22.12 26.18
C THR A 16 27.68 -23.17 25.59
N PRO A 17 26.38 -23.17 25.91
CA PRO A 17 25.45 -24.07 25.23
C PRO A 17 25.53 -23.71 23.75
N MET A 18 26.20 -24.55 22.96
CA MET A 18 26.21 -24.40 21.52
C MET A 18 24.76 -24.42 21.09
N SER A 19 24.29 -23.30 20.54
CA SER A 19 22.92 -23.21 20.07
C SER A 19 22.68 -24.36 19.09
N PRO A 20 21.52 -25.02 19.15
CA PRO A 20 21.25 -26.14 18.27
C PRO A 20 21.50 -25.73 16.82
N ALA A 21 22.13 -26.60 16.02
CA ALA A 21 22.57 -26.24 14.68
C ALA A 21 21.41 -25.76 13.76
N TRP A 22 20.18 -26.23 14.01
CA TRP A 22 18.97 -25.71 13.34
C TRP A 22 18.72 -24.22 13.65
N TRP A 23 18.97 -23.76 14.88
CA TRP A 23 18.84 -22.35 15.28
C TRP A 23 19.87 -21.45 14.61
N VAL A 24 21.07 -21.97 14.34
CA VAL A 24 22.12 -21.22 13.62
C VAL A 24 21.65 -20.88 12.20
N ILE A 25 21.04 -21.82 11.50
CA ILE A 25 20.43 -21.60 10.18
C ILE A 25 19.27 -20.61 10.29
N THR A 26 18.33 -20.86 11.22
CA THR A 26 17.19 -19.97 11.42
C THR A 26 17.63 -18.54 11.70
N ARG A 27 18.63 -18.33 12.57
CA ARG A 27 19.16 -17.00 12.89
C ARG A 27 19.82 -16.33 11.68
N ARG A 28 20.57 -17.09 10.87
CA ARG A 28 21.18 -16.58 9.65
C ARG A 28 20.11 -16.09 8.67
N GLU A 29 19.15 -16.95 8.33
CA GLU A 29 18.09 -16.59 7.39
C GLU A 29 17.19 -15.47 7.91
N LEU A 30 16.86 -15.50 9.20
CA LEU A 30 16.09 -14.43 9.84
C LEU A 30 16.85 -13.10 9.74
N ARG A 31 18.16 -13.10 9.98
CA ARG A 31 18.98 -11.89 9.82
C ARG A 31 19.00 -11.42 8.37
N ASP A 32 19.14 -12.32 7.41
CA ASP A 32 19.16 -11.97 5.98
C ASP A 32 17.80 -11.37 5.56
N ASN A 33 16.69 -11.98 5.99
CA ASN A 33 15.33 -11.48 5.72
C ASN A 33 15.04 -10.13 6.43
N LEU A 34 15.47 -9.97 7.68
CA LEU A 34 15.27 -8.73 8.46
C LEU A 34 16.28 -7.61 8.12
N THR A 35 17.31 -7.89 7.32
CA THR A 35 18.24 -6.85 6.83
C THR A 35 17.95 -6.45 5.39
N ASP A 36 17.21 -7.27 4.66
CA ASP A 36 16.73 -6.93 3.33
C ASP A 36 15.60 -5.90 3.40
N TRP A 37 16.01 -4.62 3.41
CA TRP A 37 15.11 -3.47 3.43
C TRP A 37 14.09 -3.49 2.28
N ARG A 38 14.41 -4.17 1.16
CA ARG A 38 13.52 -4.27 0.01
C ARG A 38 12.25 -5.02 0.37
N GLN A 39 12.32 -6.00 1.27
CA GLN A 39 11.16 -6.77 1.73
C GLN A 39 10.48 -6.08 2.91
N LEU A 40 11.28 -5.52 3.82
CA LEU A 40 10.76 -4.90 5.04
C LEU A 40 9.97 -3.63 4.78
N ILE A 41 10.42 -2.76 3.86
CA ILE A 41 9.72 -1.49 3.61
C ILE A 41 8.28 -1.74 3.12
N PRO A 42 8.02 -2.57 2.10
CA PRO A 42 6.67 -2.80 1.61
C PRO A 42 5.82 -3.58 2.59
N LEU A 43 6.41 -4.50 3.35
CA LEU A 43 5.68 -5.17 4.43
C LEU A 43 5.28 -4.19 5.53
N ALA A 44 6.19 -3.35 6.00
CA ALA A 44 5.91 -2.31 7.00
C ALA A 44 4.84 -1.34 6.49
N LEU A 45 4.96 -0.92 5.23
CA LEU A 45 3.98 -0.06 4.58
C LEU A 45 2.61 -0.72 4.53
N LEU A 46 2.52 -1.97 4.07
CA LEU A 46 1.26 -2.71 3.99
C LEU A 46 0.66 -2.91 5.40
N SER A 47 1.48 -3.31 6.37
CA SER A 47 1.06 -3.55 7.76
C SER A 47 0.81 -2.27 8.57
N MET A 48 1.11 -1.08 8.06
CA MET A 48 0.75 0.19 8.71
C MET A 48 -0.35 0.95 7.95
N ALA A 49 -0.28 1.00 6.62
CA ALA A 49 -1.23 1.75 5.80
C ALA A 49 -2.57 1.03 5.67
N LEU A 50 -2.57 -0.29 5.40
CA LEU A 50 -3.79 -1.07 5.27
C LEU A 50 -4.66 -1.02 6.54
N PRO A 51 -4.14 -1.28 7.77
CA PRO A 51 -4.94 -1.14 8.98
C PRO A 51 -5.51 0.26 9.17
N ALA A 52 -4.72 1.31 8.87
CA ALA A 52 -5.20 2.68 8.98
C ALA A 52 -6.36 2.98 8.02
N LEU A 53 -6.25 2.49 6.79
CA LEU A 53 -7.27 2.57 5.75
C LEU A 53 -8.56 1.84 6.16
N VAL A 54 -8.44 0.58 6.61
CA VAL A 54 -9.60 -0.21 7.08
C VAL A 54 -10.20 0.41 8.34
N ALA A 55 -9.40 0.93 9.27
CA ALA A 55 -9.89 1.60 10.47
C ALA A 55 -10.65 2.88 10.12
N ALA A 56 -10.14 3.70 9.18
CA ALA A 56 -10.87 4.86 8.68
C ALA A 56 -12.22 4.48 8.07
N ALA A 57 -12.25 3.43 7.23
CA ALA A 57 -13.49 2.91 6.67
C ALA A 57 -14.48 2.45 7.76
N ALA A 58 -14.00 1.70 8.76
CA ALA A 58 -14.81 1.27 9.89
C ALA A 58 -15.38 2.49 10.65
N LEU A 59 -14.56 3.47 10.99
CA LEU A 59 -15.00 4.69 11.68
C LEU A 59 -16.06 5.46 10.88
N THR A 60 -15.92 5.55 9.56
CA THR A 60 -16.94 6.20 8.71
C THR A 60 -18.26 5.44 8.70
N LEU A 61 -18.22 4.10 8.68
CA LEU A 61 -19.41 3.27 8.72
C LEU A 61 -20.15 3.39 10.07
N ILE A 62 -19.39 3.39 11.17
CA ILE A 62 -19.93 3.54 12.53
C ILE A 62 -20.65 4.87 12.68
N ARG A 63 -20.00 5.96 12.24
CA ARG A 63 -20.58 7.31 12.29
C ARG A 63 -21.82 7.43 11.41
N PHE A 64 -21.90 6.69 10.31
CA PHE A 64 -23.04 6.76 9.40
C PHE A 64 -24.25 5.93 9.86
N THR A 65 -24.01 4.71 10.33
CA THR A 65 -25.11 3.81 10.73
C THR A 65 -25.74 4.25 12.05
N GLU A 66 -25.05 5.07 12.85
CA GLU A 66 -25.43 5.45 14.22
C GLU A 66 -25.73 4.26 15.14
N GLN A 67 -25.39 3.05 14.71
CA GLN A 67 -25.67 1.79 15.39
C GLN A 67 -24.38 1.20 15.93
N VAL A 68 -24.12 1.47 17.21
CA VAL A 68 -22.95 0.93 17.94
C VAL A 68 -22.93 -0.61 17.93
N ASN A 69 -24.10 -1.26 17.90
CA ASN A 69 -24.20 -2.72 17.85
C ASN A 69 -23.62 -3.34 16.57
N LEU A 70 -23.84 -2.72 15.41
CA LEU A 70 -23.22 -3.16 14.15
C LEU A 70 -21.70 -2.99 14.19
N ALA A 71 -21.23 -1.91 14.81
CA ALA A 71 -19.81 -1.64 14.97
C ALA A 71 -19.11 -2.77 15.73
N ILE A 72 -19.72 -3.22 16.83
CA ILE A 72 -19.20 -4.30 17.69
C ILE A 72 -19.10 -5.63 16.93
N GLN A 73 -19.95 -5.86 15.93
CA GLN A 73 -19.95 -7.09 15.13
C GLN A 73 -18.98 -7.05 13.94
N ILE A 74 -18.77 -5.88 13.33
CA ILE A 74 -17.92 -5.72 12.13
C ILE A 74 -16.43 -5.55 12.50
N ILE A 75 -16.13 -4.89 13.62
CA ILE A 75 -14.74 -4.63 14.05
C ILE A 75 -13.92 -5.92 14.21
N PRO A 76 -14.41 -6.98 14.87
CA PRO A 76 -13.64 -8.23 14.99
C PRO A 76 -13.28 -8.86 13.64
N PHE A 77 -14.16 -8.77 12.64
CA PHE A 77 -13.84 -9.17 11.28
C PHE A 77 -12.75 -8.29 10.66
N ALA A 78 -12.83 -6.97 10.83
CA ALA A 78 -11.82 -6.05 10.32
C ALA A 78 -10.42 -6.35 10.91
N ILE A 79 -10.33 -6.67 12.21
CA ILE A 79 -9.08 -7.11 12.87
C ILE A 79 -8.52 -8.38 12.20
N LEU A 80 -9.37 -9.36 11.91
CA LEU A 80 -8.98 -10.60 11.24
C LEU A 80 -8.44 -10.33 9.83
N LEU A 81 -9.18 -9.55 9.03
CA LEU A 81 -8.85 -9.23 7.64
C LEU A 81 -7.50 -8.49 7.55
N VAL A 82 -7.30 -7.52 8.43
CA VAL A 82 -6.12 -6.66 8.49
C VAL A 82 -4.87 -7.46 8.91
N GLY A 83 -5.02 -8.49 9.75
CA GLY A 83 -3.92 -9.41 10.08
C GLY A 83 -3.60 -10.40 8.96
N PHE A 84 -4.63 -10.89 8.26
CA PHE A 84 -4.48 -11.90 7.19
C PHE A 84 -3.74 -11.37 5.95
N LEU A 85 -4.07 -10.16 5.48
CA LEU A 85 -3.56 -9.64 4.20
C LEU A 85 -2.03 -9.45 4.15
N PRO A 86 -1.37 -8.84 5.16
CA PRO A 86 0.10 -8.75 5.19
C PRO A 86 0.82 -10.09 5.31
N ALA A 87 0.22 -11.06 6.00
CA ALA A 87 0.73 -12.42 6.07
C ALA A 87 0.74 -13.08 4.67
N GLY A 88 -0.33 -12.89 3.90
CA GLY A 88 -0.43 -13.35 2.51
C GLY A 88 0.61 -12.75 1.58
N PHE A 89 0.92 -11.46 1.73
CA PHE A 89 1.98 -10.84 0.94
C PHE A 89 3.35 -11.46 1.24
N SER A 90 3.63 -11.74 2.52
CA SER A 90 4.89 -12.33 2.96
C SER A 90 5.05 -13.82 2.62
N LEU A 91 3.98 -14.47 2.14
CA LEU A 91 3.98 -15.90 1.79
C LEU A 91 4.97 -16.24 0.66
N VAL A 92 5.22 -15.28 -0.24
CA VAL A 92 6.18 -15.43 -1.35
C VAL A 92 7.57 -15.82 -0.84
N LEU A 93 7.95 -15.36 0.34
CA LEU A 93 9.25 -15.66 0.95
C LEU A 93 9.37 -17.11 1.39
N ALA A 94 8.29 -17.66 1.97
CA ALA A 94 8.24 -19.07 2.34
C ALA A 94 8.33 -19.95 1.08
N LEU A 95 7.68 -19.52 -0.01
CA LEU A 95 7.73 -20.17 -1.32
C LEU A 95 9.12 -20.08 -1.98
N GLU A 96 9.89 -19.04 -1.69
CA GLU A 96 11.28 -18.86 -2.15
C GLU A 96 12.30 -19.69 -1.33
N SER A 97 11.96 -20.18 -0.14
CA SER A 97 12.97 -20.72 0.80
C SER A 97 13.79 -21.91 0.25
N PHE A 98 13.17 -22.87 -0.44
CA PHE A 98 13.85 -23.99 -1.09
C PHE A 98 13.99 -23.79 -2.59
N ALA A 99 12.94 -23.33 -3.26
CA ALA A 99 12.97 -23.08 -4.71
C ALA A 99 14.02 -22.03 -5.09
N GLY A 100 14.22 -21.01 -4.26
CA GLY A 100 15.22 -19.95 -4.47
C GLY A 100 16.65 -20.40 -4.20
N GLU A 101 16.88 -21.25 -3.19
CA GLU A 101 18.22 -21.82 -2.98
C GLU A 101 18.61 -22.81 -4.07
N ARG A 102 17.62 -23.52 -4.63
CA ARG A 102 17.81 -24.37 -5.81
C ARG A 102 18.14 -23.52 -7.03
N GLU A 103 17.39 -22.45 -7.30
CA GLU A 103 17.64 -21.55 -8.43
C GLU A 103 18.99 -20.81 -8.35
N ARG A 104 19.49 -20.57 -7.13
CA ARG A 104 20.80 -19.97 -6.88
C ARG A 104 21.96 -20.97 -6.87
N ASN A 105 21.70 -22.26 -7.10
CA ASN A 105 22.69 -23.35 -6.99
C ASN A 105 23.40 -23.40 -5.63
N THR A 106 22.66 -23.09 -4.54
CA THR A 106 23.18 -23.11 -3.16
C THR A 106 22.61 -24.27 -2.33
N LEU A 107 21.65 -25.02 -2.88
CA LEU A 107 20.96 -26.12 -2.20
C LEU A 107 21.93 -27.25 -1.81
N GLU A 108 22.90 -27.61 -2.68
CA GLU A 108 23.89 -28.65 -2.39
C GLU A 108 24.72 -28.31 -1.15
N THR A 109 25.12 -27.04 -1.01
CA THR A 109 25.87 -26.56 0.15
C THR A 109 25.03 -26.61 1.43
N LEU A 110 23.72 -26.33 1.34
CA LEU A 110 22.79 -26.47 2.46
C LEU A 110 22.62 -27.94 2.86
N LEU A 111 22.46 -28.84 1.89
CA LEU A 111 22.23 -30.26 2.12
C LEU A 111 23.48 -31.01 2.62
N ALA A 112 24.68 -30.45 2.40
CA ALA A 112 25.94 -30.96 2.95
C ALA A 112 26.12 -30.67 4.46
N LEU A 113 25.24 -29.86 5.08
CA LEU A 113 25.31 -29.57 6.50
C LEU A 113 24.97 -30.82 7.34
N PRO A 114 25.67 -31.04 8.48
CA PRO A 114 25.49 -32.19 9.36
C PRO A 114 24.24 -32.03 10.26
N LEU A 115 23.08 -31.86 9.62
CA LEU A 115 21.77 -31.72 10.26
C LEU A 115 20.88 -32.90 9.90
N GLY A 116 19.83 -33.15 10.67
CA GLY A 116 18.75 -34.04 10.25
C GLY A 116 17.83 -33.39 9.21
N ASP A 117 17.11 -34.20 8.44
CA ASP A 117 16.11 -33.75 7.45
C ASP A 117 14.98 -32.94 8.10
N ARG A 118 14.50 -33.43 9.25
CA ARG A 118 13.46 -32.77 10.05
C ARG A 118 13.96 -31.47 10.66
N GLU A 119 15.20 -31.45 11.14
CA GLU A 119 15.80 -30.26 11.73
C GLU A 119 15.97 -29.14 10.70
N LEU A 120 16.38 -29.50 9.48
CA LEU A 120 16.50 -28.55 8.37
C LEU A 120 15.14 -28.00 7.94
N TYR A 121 14.13 -28.87 7.82
CA TYR A 121 12.76 -28.45 7.51
C TYR A 121 12.22 -27.47 8.58
N LEU A 122 12.38 -27.80 9.87
CA LEU A 122 11.93 -26.95 10.97
C LEU A 122 12.69 -25.61 11.02
N ALA A 123 14.00 -25.63 10.75
CA ALA A 123 14.81 -24.40 10.69
C ALA A 123 14.29 -23.43 9.63
N LYS A 124 14.01 -23.95 8.42
CA LYS A 124 13.45 -23.21 7.27
C LYS A 124 12.04 -22.73 7.54
N LEU A 125 11.18 -23.58 8.11
CA LEU A 125 9.83 -23.21 8.51
C LEU A 125 9.84 -22.05 9.51
N ALA A 126 10.66 -22.13 10.56
CA ALA A 126 10.76 -21.09 11.58
C ALA A 126 11.30 -19.76 11.02
N ALA A 127 12.31 -19.81 10.15
CA ALA A 127 12.84 -18.63 9.48
C ALA A 127 11.80 -17.97 8.55
N ALA A 128 11.07 -18.77 7.79
CA ALA A 128 10.03 -18.31 6.86
C ALA A 128 8.78 -17.76 7.58
N LEU A 129 8.48 -18.23 8.79
CA LEU A 129 7.30 -17.80 9.56
C LEU A 129 7.45 -16.40 10.14
N ALA A 130 8.66 -15.99 10.48
CA ALA A 130 8.90 -14.77 11.26
C ALA A 130 8.33 -13.52 10.57
N LEU A 131 8.56 -13.36 9.27
CA LEU A 131 8.19 -12.15 8.56
C LEU A 131 6.67 -12.01 8.33
N PRO A 132 5.94 -13.06 7.85
CA PRO A 132 4.48 -13.06 7.85
C PRO A 132 3.87 -12.77 9.22
N LEU A 133 4.43 -13.34 10.29
CA LEU A 133 3.90 -13.17 11.65
C LEU A 133 4.11 -11.74 12.15
N ILE A 134 5.30 -11.16 11.97
CA ILE A 134 5.58 -9.76 12.33
C ILE A 134 4.61 -8.83 11.60
N GLY A 135 4.44 -9.01 10.28
CA GLY A 135 3.53 -8.19 9.49
C GLY A 135 2.08 -8.29 9.95
N ALA A 136 1.60 -9.49 10.25
CA ALA A 136 0.23 -9.73 10.71
C ALA A 136 -0.05 -9.11 12.08
N LEU A 137 0.85 -9.34 13.05
CA LEU A 137 0.71 -8.83 14.41
C LEU A 137 0.85 -7.30 14.47
N LEU A 138 1.80 -6.74 13.71
CA LEU A 138 1.94 -5.28 13.60
C LEU A 138 0.66 -4.66 13.03
N SER A 139 0.06 -5.28 12.02
CA SER A 139 -1.17 -4.80 11.39
C SER A 139 -2.36 -4.78 12.36
N GLN A 140 -2.54 -5.85 13.13
CA GLN A 140 -3.58 -5.90 14.17
C GLN A 140 -3.34 -4.87 15.28
N LEU A 141 -2.09 -4.70 15.71
CA LEU A 141 -1.72 -3.72 16.72
C LEU A 141 -2.02 -2.29 16.26
N VAL A 142 -1.64 -1.94 15.01
CA VAL A 142 -1.92 -0.61 14.43
C VAL A 142 -3.42 -0.37 14.33
N PHE A 143 -4.19 -1.33 13.83
CA PHE A 143 -5.65 -1.20 13.74
C PHE A 143 -6.30 -1.02 15.11
N GLY A 144 -5.91 -1.85 16.08
CA GLY A 144 -6.40 -1.77 17.45
C GLY A 144 -6.08 -0.44 18.12
N ALA A 145 -4.85 0.06 17.95
CA ALA A 145 -4.41 1.35 18.47
C ALA A 145 -5.20 2.52 17.86
N ILE A 146 -5.44 2.50 16.55
CA ILE A 146 -6.23 3.54 15.87
C ILE A 146 -7.66 3.56 16.41
N LEU A 147 -8.33 2.40 16.51
CA LEU A 147 -9.67 2.35 17.06
C LEU A 147 -9.72 2.80 18.52
N TYR A 148 -8.74 2.41 19.34
CA TYR A 148 -8.66 2.84 20.73
C TYR A 148 -8.51 4.36 20.88
N VAL A 149 -7.72 5.00 20.00
CA VAL A 149 -7.48 6.45 20.03
C VAL A 149 -8.67 7.26 19.47
N PHE A 150 -9.30 6.79 18.39
CA PHE A 150 -10.30 7.57 17.65
C PHE A 150 -11.76 7.16 17.92
N ALA A 151 -12.00 6.01 18.56
CA ALA A 151 -13.31 5.49 18.93
C ALA A 151 -13.22 4.60 20.19
N SER A 152 -12.74 5.18 21.29
CA SER A 152 -12.56 4.50 22.59
C SER A 152 -13.78 3.70 23.01
N ASP A 153 -14.97 4.26 22.83
CA ASP A 153 -16.22 3.71 23.35
C ASP A 153 -16.60 2.39 22.66
N VAL A 154 -16.38 2.34 21.34
CA VAL A 154 -16.60 1.14 20.54
C VAL A 154 -15.46 0.14 20.70
N ALA A 155 -14.22 0.64 20.79
CA ALA A 155 -13.03 -0.19 20.96
C ALA A 155 -13.07 -0.96 22.28
N LEU A 156 -13.46 -0.33 23.39
CA LEU A 156 -13.54 -0.96 24.70
C LEU A 156 -14.58 -2.10 24.74
N VAL A 157 -15.72 -1.94 24.07
CA VAL A 157 -16.76 -2.98 24.02
C VAL A 157 -16.39 -4.10 23.04
N SER A 158 -15.77 -3.75 21.91
CA SER A 158 -15.36 -4.73 20.88
C SER A 158 -14.14 -5.56 21.30
N PHE A 159 -13.22 -4.98 22.09
CA PHE A 159 -11.99 -5.64 22.54
C PHE A 159 -12.19 -6.41 23.85
N GLN A 160 -13.15 -7.33 23.86
CA GLN A 160 -13.19 -8.31 24.94
C GLN A 160 -11.89 -9.13 24.94
N PRO A 161 -11.17 -9.25 26.08
CA PRO A 161 -9.83 -9.84 26.12
C PRO A 161 -9.76 -11.25 25.49
N LEU A 162 -10.76 -12.08 25.75
CA LEU A 162 -10.83 -13.44 25.22
C LEU A 162 -11.05 -13.47 23.70
N ARG A 163 -11.93 -12.60 23.17
CA ARG A 163 -12.18 -12.48 21.73
C ARG A 163 -10.95 -11.95 21.00
N LEU A 164 -10.28 -10.95 21.56
CA LEU A 164 -9.04 -10.41 21.00
C LEU A 164 -7.93 -11.46 20.96
N LEU A 165 -7.77 -12.23 22.05
CA LEU A 165 -6.81 -13.34 22.11
C LEU A 165 -7.14 -14.43 21.09
N LEU A 166 -8.42 -14.77 20.92
CA LEU A 166 -8.86 -15.72 19.89
C LEU A 166 -8.54 -15.21 18.47
N LEU A 167 -8.82 -13.94 18.16
CA LEU A 167 -8.51 -13.35 16.85
C LEU A 167 -7.01 -13.32 16.57
N LEU A 168 -6.19 -13.02 17.58
CA LEU A 168 -4.74 -13.05 17.49
C LEU A 168 -4.25 -14.49 17.24
N ALA A 169 -4.75 -15.45 18.03
CA ALA A 169 -4.44 -16.87 17.86
C ALA A 169 -4.85 -17.37 16.47
N LEU A 170 -6.00 -16.93 15.97
CA LEU A 170 -6.52 -17.31 14.66
C LEU A 170 -5.62 -16.81 13.54
N VAL A 171 -5.19 -15.55 13.58
CA VAL A 171 -4.22 -15.01 12.59
C VAL A 171 -2.87 -15.72 12.66
N VAL A 172 -2.37 -16.03 13.87
CA VAL A 172 -1.13 -16.81 14.03
C VAL A 172 -1.28 -18.20 13.40
N THR A 173 -2.38 -18.90 13.66
CA THR A 173 -2.64 -20.23 13.07
C THR A 173 -2.80 -20.16 11.56
N MET A 174 -3.46 -19.14 11.02
CA MET A 174 -3.57 -18.91 9.58
C MET A 174 -2.19 -18.71 8.96
N ALA A 175 -1.34 -17.85 9.53
CA ALA A 175 0.03 -17.65 9.06
C ALA A 175 0.83 -18.97 9.08
N LEU A 176 0.67 -19.79 10.12
CA LEU A 176 1.28 -21.12 10.19
C LEU A 176 0.78 -22.07 9.11
N VAL A 177 -0.53 -22.13 8.84
CA VAL A 177 -1.11 -22.94 7.75
C VAL A 177 -0.50 -22.51 6.41
N MET A 178 -0.44 -21.20 6.17
CA MET A 178 0.10 -20.65 4.92
C MET A 178 1.56 -21.01 4.74
N VAL A 179 2.40 -20.72 5.74
CA VAL A 179 3.84 -20.94 5.67
C VAL A 179 4.16 -22.43 5.59
N SER A 180 3.47 -23.28 6.35
CA SER A 180 3.67 -24.73 6.28
C SER A 180 3.32 -25.27 4.90
N GLY A 181 2.17 -24.87 4.34
CA GLY A 181 1.79 -25.22 2.97
C GLY A 181 2.80 -24.70 1.93
N ALA A 182 3.27 -23.46 2.09
CA ALA A 182 4.22 -22.84 1.18
C ALA A 182 5.59 -23.54 1.18
N VAL A 183 6.11 -23.92 2.35
CA VAL A 183 7.39 -24.62 2.44
C VAL A 183 7.30 -26.00 1.79
N ILE A 184 6.17 -26.72 1.96
CA ILE A 184 5.91 -27.99 1.27
C ILE A 184 5.86 -27.80 -0.24
N ILE A 185 5.14 -26.78 -0.73
CA ILE A 185 5.08 -26.48 -2.17
C ILE A 185 6.48 -26.09 -2.68
N SER A 186 7.22 -25.26 -1.96
CA SER A 186 8.57 -24.80 -2.31
C SER A 186 9.54 -25.97 -2.48
N SER A 187 9.45 -27.00 -1.62
CA SER A 187 10.32 -28.17 -1.73
C SER A 187 10.05 -28.97 -3.02
N HIS A 188 8.80 -28.99 -3.50
CA HIS A 188 8.41 -29.75 -4.69
C HIS A 188 8.55 -28.99 -6.01
N VAL A 189 8.76 -27.69 -5.97
CA VAL A 189 8.83 -26.83 -7.16
C VAL A 189 10.27 -26.47 -7.49
N THR A 190 10.58 -26.39 -8.79
CA THR A 190 11.95 -26.20 -9.27
C THR A 190 12.36 -24.74 -9.45
N THR A 191 11.40 -23.83 -9.62
CA THR A 191 11.67 -22.39 -9.87
C THR A 191 10.90 -21.51 -8.90
N VAL A 192 11.49 -20.39 -8.50
CA VAL A 192 10.84 -19.39 -7.62
C VAL A 192 9.53 -18.92 -8.23
N ARG A 193 9.51 -18.70 -9.56
CA ARG A 193 8.33 -18.21 -10.28
C ARG A 193 7.18 -19.21 -10.30
N ALA A 194 7.46 -20.51 -10.42
CA ALA A 194 6.41 -21.50 -10.32
C ALA A 194 5.87 -21.60 -8.89
N ALA A 195 6.73 -21.40 -7.88
CA ALA A 195 6.32 -21.41 -6.48
C ALA A 195 5.45 -20.18 -6.15
N SER A 196 5.82 -18.98 -6.60
CA SER A 196 5.05 -17.75 -6.39
C SER A 196 3.65 -17.83 -7.01
N LEU A 197 3.50 -18.42 -8.20
CA LEU A 197 2.19 -18.64 -8.83
C LEU A 197 1.32 -19.64 -8.04
N LEU A 198 1.94 -20.63 -7.38
CA LEU A 198 1.25 -21.59 -6.51
C LEU A 198 0.83 -21.00 -5.15
N SER A 199 1.30 -19.80 -4.79
CA SER A 199 0.80 -19.03 -3.65
C SER A 199 -0.72 -18.89 -3.66
N SER A 200 -1.29 -18.69 -4.85
CA SER A 200 -2.73 -18.61 -5.07
C SER A 200 -3.48 -19.83 -4.55
N LEU A 201 -2.90 -21.03 -4.67
CA LEU A 201 -3.51 -22.30 -4.24
C LEU A 201 -3.58 -22.43 -2.71
N ILE A 202 -2.76 -21.67 -1.98
CA ILE A 202 -2.81 -21.56 -0.51
C ILE A 202 -3.73 -20.41 -0.09
N LEU A 203 -3.60 -19.26 -0.75
CA LEU A 203 -4.33 -18.04 -0.38
C LEU A 203 -5.84 -18.19 -0.59
N VAL A 204 -6.25 -18.85 -1.69
CA VAL A 204 -7.66 -19.00 -2.09
C VAL A 204 -8.49 -19.79 -1.06
N PRO A 205 -8.10 -21.03 -0.67
CA PRO A 205 -8.83 -21.77 0.36
C PRO A 205 -8.87 -21.03 1.69
N LEU A 206 -7.79 -20.34 2.04
CA LEU A 206 -7.72 -19.62 3.30
C LEU A 206 -8.59 -18.36 3.30
N ALA A 207 -8.71 -17.67 2.17
CA ALA A 207 -9.64 -16.55 2.00
C ALA A 207 -11.10 -16.99 2.18
N LEU A 208 -11.48 -18.18 1.68
CA LEU A 208 -12.80 -18.78 1.95
C LEU A 208 -13.02 -19.03 3.44
N ILE A 209 -12.00 -19.54 4.13
CA ILE A 209 -12.05 -19.77 5.58
C ILE A 209 -12.18 -18.44 6.33
N VAL A 210 -11.41 -17.41 5.95
CA VAL A 210 -11.54 -16.05 6.53
C VAL A 210 -12.97 -15.52 6.34
N GLN A 211 -13.55 -15.68 5.15
CA GLN A 211 -14.92 -15.24 4.87
C GLN A 211 -15.97 -16.03 5.69
N LEU A 212 -15.78 -17.34 5.85
CA LEU A 212 -16.64 -18.16 6.71
C LEU A 212 -16.55 -17.71 8.16
N ILE A 213 -15.34 -17.47 8.67
CA ILE A 213 -15.12 -16.96 10.03
C ILE A 213 -15.74 -15.58 10.20
N ALA A 214 -15.61 -14.70 9.20
CA ALA A 214 -16.25 -13.39 9.20
C ALA A 214 -17.78 -13.51 9.34
N PHE A 215 -18.40 -14.40 8.55
CA PHE A 215 -19.82 -14.68 8.63
C PHE A 215 -20.22 -15.20 10.01
N LEU A 216 -19.44 -16.09 10.62
CA LEU A 216 -19.70 -16.61 11.97
C LEU A 216 -19.57 -15.53 13.04
N ILE A 217 -18.56 -14.66 12.94
CA ILE A 217 -18.32 -13.53 13.85
C ILE A 217 -19.51 -12.55 13.81
N VAL A 218 -19.96 -12.16 12.62
CA VAL A 218 -21.07 -11.20 12.46
C VAL A 218 -22.39 -11.76 13.01
N ASN A 219 -22.59 -13.09 12.93
CA ASN A 219 -23.74 -13.78 13.52
C ASN A 219 -23.55 -14.14 15.01
N ASP A 220 -22.54 -13.60 15.69
CA ASP A 220 -22.20 -13.84 17.10
C ASP A 220 -22.00 -15.33 17.47
N ARG A 221 -21.61 -16.18 16.50
CA ARG A 221 -21.40 -17.63 16.67
C ARG A 221 -19.96 -17.96 17.07
N TRP A 222 -19.51 -17.42 18.20
CA TRP A 222 -18.13 -17.58 18.68
C TRP A 222 -17.72 -19.04 18.96
N ASP A 223 -18.67 -19.90 19.35
CA ASP A 223 -18.40 -21.33 19.57
C ASP A 223 -17.89 -22.01 18.29
N LEU A 224 -18.49 -21.65 17.15
CA LEU A 224 -18.08 -22.16 15.84
C LEU A 224 -16.75 -21.53 15.39
N VAL A 225 -16.46 -20.29 15.77
CA VAL A 225 -15.15 -19.66 15.53
C VAL A 225 -14.04 -20.40 16.29
N ILE A 226 -14.29 -20.80 17.53
CA ILE A 226 -13.36 -21.63 18.31
C ILE A 226 -13.18 -23.00 17.64
N ALA A 227 -14.26 -23.64 17.19
CA ALA A 227 -14.17 -24.90 16.45
C ALA A 227 -13.34 -24.77 15.17
N MET A 228 -13.49 -23.67 14.43
CA MET A 228 -12.67 -23.35 13.26
C MET A 228 -11.19 -23.16 13.64
N TRP A 229 -10.89 -22.47 14.73
CA TRP A 229 -9.52 -22.31 15.23
C TRP A 229 -8.88 -23.65 15.61
N VAL A 230 -9.63 -24.53 16.30
CA VAL A 230 -9.16 -25.89 16.63
C VAL A 230 -8.91 -26.70 15.35
N GLY A 231 -9.82 -26.63 14.38
CA GLY A 231 -9.66 -27.28 13.07
C GLY A 231 -8.43 -26.79 12.30
N LEU A 232 -8.20 -25.48 12.26
CA LEU A 232 -6.99 -24.88 11.67
C LEU A 232 -5.73 -25.32 12.40
N SER A 233 -5.76 -25.37 13.74
CA SER A 233 -4.64 -25.83 14.55
C SER A 233 -4.29 -27.30 14.27
N ALA A 234 -5.31 -28.16 14.14
CA ALA A 234 -5.12 -29.55 13.73
C ALA A 234 -4.54 -29.65 12.31
N LEU A 235 -5.00 -28.81 11.39
CA LEU A 235 -4.46 -28.73 10.02
C LEU A 235 -2.98 -28.28 10.02
N VAL A 236 -2.57 -27.34 10.88
CA VAL A 236 -1.15 -26.96 11.03
C VAL A 236 -0.33 -28.17 11.43
N VAL A 237 -0.75 -28.91 12.47
CA VAL A 237 -0.05 -30.10 12.93
C VAL A 237 0.07 -31.14 11.80
N LEU A 238 -1.01 -31.37 11.06
CA LEU A 238 -1.02 -32.28 9.91
C LEU A 238 -0.05 -31.82 8.82
N LEU A 239 -0.10 -30.55 8.41
CA LEU A 239 0.78 -30.01 7.37
C LEU A 239 2.26 -30.08 7.78
N VAL A 240 2.60 -29.70 9.01
CA VAL A 240 3.97 -29.81 9.51
C VAL A 240 4.43 -31.27 9.53
N GLN A 241 3.57 -32.20 9.95
CA GLN A 241 3.88 -33.64 9.91
C GLN A 241 4.07 -34.16 8.48
N ILE A 242 3.20 -33.78 7.54
CA ILE A 242 3.33 -34.14 6.12
C ILE A 242 4.64 -33.58 5.57
N GLY A 243 4.95 -32.31 5.83
CA GLY A 243 6.18 -31.67 5.38
C GLY A 243 7.44 -32.33 5.92
N MET A 244 7.45 -32.69 7.21
CA MET A 244 8.57 -33.44 7.81
C MET A 244 8.75 -34.85 7.25
N ARG A 245 7.69 -35.47 6.71
CA ARG A 245 7.75 -36.81 6.10
C ARG A 245 8.06 -36.76 4.60
N SER A 246 7.58 -35.75 3.89
CA SER A 246 7.83 -35.57 2.46
C SER A 246 9.21 -34.99 2.17
N PHE A 247 9.83 -34.33 3.15
CA PHE A 247 11.17 -33.79 3.03
C PHE A 247 12.21 -34.93 3.11
N SER A 248 12.81 -35.25 1.96
CA SER A 248 13.95 -36.16 1.86
C SER A 248 15.04 -35.50 1.01
N ARG A 249 16.28 -35.39 1.51
CA ARG A 249 17.39 -34.74 0.77
C ARG A 249 17.65 -35.38 -0.59
N GLU A 250 17.58 -36.71 -0.62
CA GLU A 250 17.81 -37.51 -1.82
C GLU A 250 16.78 -37.22 -2.90
N GLU A 251 15.51 -37.03 -2.52
CA GLU A 251 14.44 -36.73 -3.47
C GLU A 251 14.53 -35.29 -4.00
N LEU A 252 15.04 -34.36 -3.18
CA LEU A 252 15.30 -32.98 -3.60
C LEU A 252 16.44 -32.86 -4.61
N LEU A 253 17.45 -33.74 -4.52
CA LEU A 253 18.59 -33.85 -5.43
C LEU A 253 18.26 -34.67 -6.69
N ALA A 254 17.55 -35.81 -6.54
CA ALA A 254 17.15 -36.65 -7.67
C ALA A 254 16.24 -35.92 -8.67
N ARG A 255 15.45 -34.96 -8.20
CA ARG A 255 14.59 -34.11 -9.04
C ARG A 255 15.36 -33.09 -9.89
N GLU A 256 16.64 -32.85 -9.62
CA GLU A 256 17.52 -32.07 -10.50
C GLU A 256 17.83 -32.82 -11.80
N GLN A 257 18.03 -34.14 -11.69
CA GLN A 257 18.32 -35.01 -12.82
C GLN A 257 17.06 -35.43 -13.59
N ILE A 258 15.91 -35.55 -12.91
CA ILE A 258 14.64 -35.93 -13.55
C ILE A 258 13.98 -34.68 -14.16
N ARG A 259 14.51 -34.23 -15.29
CA ARG A 259 13.86 -33.30 -16.22
C ARG A 259 12.74 -34.00 -17.01
N ARG A 260 11.95 -34.89 -16.39
CA ARG A 260 10.83 -35.57 -17.06
C ARG A 260 9.58 -34.70 -16.95
N PRO A 261 9.04 -34.20 -18.07
CA PRO A 261 7.76 -33.51 -18.05
C PRO A 261 6.68 -34.50 -17.58
N TRP A 262 5.91 -34.10 -16.57
CA TRP A 262 4.85 -34.91 -15.93
C TRP A 262 3.78 -35.39 -16.91
N PHE A 263 3.67 -34.71 -18.04
CA PHE A 263 2.97 -35.20 -19.21
C PHE A 263 4.02 -35.49 -20.28
N GLY A 264 3.83 -36.57 -21.04
CA GLY A 264 4.39 -36.71 -22.38
C GLY A 264 3.80 -35.64 -23.32
N GLN A 265 3.84 -34.36 -22.92
CA GLN A 265 3.69 -33.23 -23.80
C GLN A 265 4.88 -33.34 -24.75
N ARG A 266 4.62 -33.98 -25.90
CA ARG A 266 5.25 -33.58 -27.15
C ARG A 266 5.36 -32.07 -27.06
N VAL A 267 6.58 -31.55 -27.01
CA VAL A 267 6.85 -30.13 -27.23
C VAL A 267 6.28 -29.89 -28.61
N ARG A 268 4.99 -29.54 -28.68
CA ARG A 268 4.39 -29.08 -29.93
C ARG A 268 5.26 -27.88 -30.25
N PRO A 269 5.96 -27.85 -31.39
CA PRO A 269 6.72 -26.67 -31.76
C PRO A 269 5.77 -25.51 -31.56
N ARG A 270 6.19 -24.51 -30.76
CA ARG A 270 5.42 -23.26 -30.61
C ARG A 270 5.05 -22.89 -32.03
N ARG A 271 3.78 -23.06 -32.42
CA ARG A 271 3.32 -22.70 -33.76
C ARG A 271 3.77 -21.26 -33.89
N GLN A 272 4.79 -21.00 -34.71
CA GLN A 272 5.11 -19.65 -35.14
C GLN A 272 3.77 -19.14 -35.65
N ILE A 273 3.19 -18.18 -34.94
CA ILE A 273 1.92 -17.60 -35.31
C ILE A 273 2.23 -16.85 -36.60
N GLY A 274 2.09 -17.55 -37.72
CA GLY A 274 2.28 -17.01 -39.04
C GLY A 274 1.08 -16.14 -39.35
N TRP A 275 1.38 -14.93 -39.84
CA TRP A 275 0.43 -13.92 -40.30
C TRP A 275 -0.37 -13.24 -39.19
N PHE A 276 0.18 -12.12 -38.72
CA PHE A 276 -0.56 -11.13 -37.96
C PHE A 276 -1.05 -10.04 -38.90
N SER A 277 -2.37 -9.89 -39.03
CA SER A 277 -2.99 -8.70 -39.63
C SER A 277 -3.21 -7.65 -38.52
N GLY A 278 -2.75 -6.42 -38.75
CA GLY A 278 -2.91 -5.28 -37.83
C GLY A 278 -1.61 -4.49 -37.60
N GLY A 279 -1.75 -3.30 -37.03
CA GLY A 279 -0.60 -2.46 -36.66
C GLY A 279 0.28 -3.10 -35.57
N PRO A 280 1.56 -2.71 -35.45
CA PRO A 280 2.54 -3.34 -34.55
C PRO A 280 2.11 -3.39 -33.08
N ILE A 281 1.38 -2.37 -32.61
CA ILE A 281 0.82 -2.28 -31.25
C ILE A 281 -0.12 -3.46 -30.98
N TRP A 282 -1.03 -3.77 -31.91
CA TRP A 282 -2.02 -4.83 -31.75
C TRP A 282 -1.38 -6.22 -31.74
N ILE A 283 -0.34 -6.41 -32.54
CA ILE A 283 0.42 -7.68 -32.60
C ILE A 283 1.04 -7.98 -31.23
N ILE A 284 1.70 -6.97 -30.64
CA ILE A 284 2.33 -7.08 -29.32
C ILE A 284 1.27 -7.29 -28.24
N ALA A 285 0.19 -6.48 -28.25
CA ALA A 285 -0.90 -6.61 -27.29
C ALA A 285 -1.56 -7.99 -27.32
N ARG A 286 -1.83 -8.52 -28.52
CA ARG A 286 -2.41 -9.85 -28.70
C ARG A 286 -1.46 -10.95 -28.23
N ARG A 287 -0.16 -10.82 -28.48
CA ARG A 287 0.84 -11.76 -27.96
C ARG A 287 0.82 -11.79 -26.43
N GLU A 288 0.90 -10.62 -25.80
CA GLU A 288 0.87 -10.49 -24.33
C GLU A 288 -0.41 -11.09 -23.76
N LEU A 289 -1.55 -10.78 -24.37
CA LEU A 289 -2.86 -11.32 -23.99
C LEU A 289 -2.89 -12.85 -24.06
N ILE A 290 -2.39 -13.45 -25.14
CA ILE A 290 -2.33 -14.92 -25.30
C ILE A 290 -1.40 -15.54 -24.24
N GLU A 291 -0.32 -14.85 -23.88
CA GLU A 291 0.62 -15.34 -22.89
C GLU A 291 0.00 -15.36 -21.48
N ILE A 292 -0.69 -14.30 -21.08
CA ILE A 292 -1.37 -14.23 -19.79
C ILE A 292 -2.58 -15.20 -19.74
N THR A 293 -3.38 -15.28 -20.80
CA THR A 293 -4.56 -16.20 -20.84
C THR A 293 -4.19 -17.67 -20.91
N ARG A 294 -3.01 -18.03 -21.43
CA ARG A 294 -2.56 -19.43 -21.45
C ARG A 294 -1.97 -19.90 -20.13
N ASP A 295 -1.62 -18.98 -19.25
CA ASP A 295 -1.23 -19.35 -17.90
C ASP A 295 -2.46 -19.70 -17.06
N TRP A 296 -2.78 -21.00 -17.00
CA TRP A 296 -3.94 -21.52 -16.27
C TRP A 296 -3.93 -21.12 -14.80
N ARG A 297 -2.77 -20.84 -14.21
CA ARG A 297 -2.61 -20.45 -12.81
C ARG A 297 -3.15 -19.05 -12.58
N SER A 298 -2.71 -18.10 -13.42
CA SER A 298 -3.16 -16.72 -13.41
C SER A 298 -4.66 -16.62 -13.73
N VAL A 299 -5.13 -17.33 -14.76
CA VAL A 299 -6.56 -17.36 -15.12
C VAL A 299 -7.40 -18.05 -14.05
N GLY A 300 -6.89 -19.11 -13.41
CA GLY A 300 -7.58 -19.83 -12.33
C GLY A 300 -7.82 -18.94 -11.11
N LEU A 301 -6.79 -18.22 -10.65
CA LEU A 301 -6.92 -17.25 -9.55
C LEU A 301 -7.91 -16.13 -9.91
N LEU A 302 -7.80 -15.53 -11.09
CA LEU A 302 -8.67 -14.43 -11.49
C LEU A 302 -10.13 -14.87 -11.65
N SER A 303 -10.36 -16.04 -12.26
CA SER A 303 -11.69 -16.65 -12.37
C SER A 303 -12.28 -16.92 -10.99
N PHE A 304 -11.47 -17.42 -10.07
CA PHE A 304 -11.90 -17.67 -8.70
C PHE A 304 -12.28 -16.36 -7.98
N LEU A 305 -11.43 -15.33 -8.04
CA LEU A 305 -11.72 -14.04 -7.42
C LEU A 305 -12.97 -13.36 -8.01
N THR A 306 -13.20 -13.56 -9.31
CA THR A 306 -14.39 -13.05 -10.01
C THR A 306 -15.69 -13.60 -9.42
N ILE A 307 -15.67 -14.80 -8.84
CA ILE A 307 -16.83 -15.44 -8.21
C ILE A 307 -16.82 -15.22 -6.69
N LEU A 308 -15.66 -15.36 -6.05
CA LEU A 308 -15.51 -15.27 -4.59
C LEU A 308 -15.90 -13.87 -4.09
N MET A 309 -15.44 -12.81 -4.74
CA MET A 309 -15.65 -11.46 -4.22
C MET A 309 -17.14 -11.06 -4.19
N PRO A 310 -17.93 -11.25 -5.27
CA PRO A 310 -19.35 -10.95 -5.25
C PRO A 310 -20.13 -11.81 -4.25
N THR A 311 -19.85 -13.11 -4.19
CA THR A 311 -20.51 -14.03 -3.25
C THR A 311 -20.15 -13.70 -1.80
N GLY A 312 -18.91 -13.29 -1.55
CA GLY A 312 -18.40 -12.71 -0.32
C GLY A 312 -19.21 -11.55 0.21
N LEU A 313 -19.33 -10.51 -0.61
CA LEU A 313 -20.07 -9.31 -0.24
C LEU A 313 -21.57 -9.60 -0.06
N ILE A 314 -22.15 -10.48 -0.89
CA ILE A 314 -23.55 -10.90 -0.73
C ILE A 314 -23.76 -11.64 0.60
N ALA A 315 -22.87 -12.56 0.97
CA ALA A 315 -22.94 -13.26 2.26
C ALA A 315 -22.82 -12.27 3.45
N ALA A 316 -21.98 -11.23 3.31
CA ALA A 316 -21.90 -10.16 4.30
C ALA A 316 -23.22 -9.37 4.40
N ILE A 317 -23.85 -9.04 3.26
CA ILE A 317 -25.18 -8.40 3.27
C ILE A 317 -26.20 -9.32 3.94
N TYR A 318 -26.24 -10.62 3.62
CA TYR A 318 -27.14 -11.57 4.28
C TYR A 318 -26.97 -11.64 5.79
N ALA A 319 -25.73 -11.55 6.29
CA ALA A 319 -25.47 -11.58 7.73
C ALA A 319 -25.96 -10.29 8.43
N ILE A 320 -25.77 -9.14 7.78
CA ILE A 320 -26.06 -7.83 8.36
C ILE A 320 -27.53 -7.43 8.18
N TYR A 321 -28.15 -7.79 7.05
CA TYR A 321 -29.51 -7.37 6.66
C TYR A 321 -30.58 -7.55 7.76
N PRO A 322 -30.66 -8.70 8.48
CA PRO A 322 -31.66 -8.87 9.54
C PRO A 322 -31.34 -8.12 10.84
N GLN A 323 -30.14 -7.57 10.98
CA GLN A 323 -29.66 -6.91 12.21
C GLN A 323 -29.87 -5.39 12.19
N ILE A 324 -30.26 -4.81 11.06
CA ILE A 324 -30.46 -3.37 10.91
C ILE A 324 -31.95 -3.02 10.97
N ASP A 325 -32.31 -2.08 11.85
CA ASP A 325 -33.69 -1.56 11.98
C ASP A 325 -34.29 -1.07 10.65
N ASN A 326 -33.47 -0.40 9.82
CA ASN A 326 -33.82 0.00 8.46
C ASN A 326 -32.85 -0.62 7.43
N PRO A 327 -33.19 -1.76 6.80
CA PRO A 327 -32.33 -2.43 5.83
C PRO A 327 -32.00 -1.57 4.60
N LEU A 328 -32.86 -0.61 4.25
CA LEU A 328 -32.62 0.32 3.13
C LEU A 328 -31.51 1.34 3.44
N ALA A 329 -31.07 1.47 4.70
CA ALA A 329 -29.89 2.25 5.06
C ALA A 329 -28.60 1.72 4.41
N LEU A 330 -28.57 0.43 4.01
CA LEU A 330 -27.46 -0.16 3.26
C LEU A 330 -27.48 0.20 1.77
N ALA A 331 -28.59 0.71 1.24
CA ALA A 331 -28.74 0.97 -0.19
C ALA A 331 -27.64 1.89 -0.78
N PRO A 332 -27.20 2.98 -0.09
CA PRO A 332 -26.11 3.83 -0.57
C PRO A 332 -24.75 3.12 -0.67
N LEU A 333 -24.57 1.99 0.02
CA LEU A 333 -23.32 1.20 0.00
C LEU A 333 -23.27 0.21 -1.17
N VAL A 334 -24.40 -0.11 -1.81
CA VAL A 334 -24.45 -1.06 -2.94
C VAL A 334 -23.53 -0.62 -4.09
N PRO A 335 -23.57 0.64 -4.59
CA PRO A 335 -22.65 1.08 -5.65
C PRO A 335 -21.18 0.98 -5.24
N PHE A 336 -20.84 1.31 -3.99
CA PHE A 336 -19.48 1.19 -3.48
C PHE A 336 -19.03 -0.27 -3.40
N GLY A 337 -19.91 -1.17 -2.94
CA GLY A 337 -19.66 -2.60 -2.86
C GLY A 337 -19.29 -3.22 -4.21
N GLY A 338 -19.94 -2.80 -5.30
CA GLY A 338 -19.60 -3.29 -6.63
C GLY A 338 -18.26 -2.77 -7.17
N VAL A 339 -17.92 -1.50 -6.90
CA VAL A 339 -16.59 -0.96 -7.24
C VAL A 339 -15.50 -1.70 -6.45
N LEU A 340 -15.73 -1.98 -5.17
CA LEU A 340 -14.82 -2.77 -4.34
C LEU A 340 -14.70 -4.21 -4.83
N ALA A 341 -15.80 -4.83 -5.26
CA ALA A 341 -15.79 -6.16 -5.86
C ALA A 341 -14.92 -6.21 -7.12
N GLY A 342 -15.02 -5.21 -8.00
CA GLY A 342 -14.18 -5.09 -9.19
C GLY A 342 -12.72 -4.75 -8.91
N PHE A 343 -12.45 -3.96 -7.86
CA PHE A 343 -11.09 -3.56 -7.46
C PHE A 343 -10.19 -4.74 -7.11
N VAL A 344 -10.72 -5.75 -6.41
CA VAL A 344 -9.89 -6.84 -5.91
C VAL A 344 -9.26 -7.67 -7.04
N PRO A 345 -10.01 -8.18 -8.04
CA PRO A 345 -9.41 -8.82 -9.22
C PRO A 345 -8.37 -7.95 -9.93
N ILE A 346 -8.60 -6.63 -10.04
CA ILE A 346 -7.60 -5.70 -10.65
C ILE A 346 -6.30 -5.75 -9.85
N SER A 347 -6.38 -5.67 -8.52
CA SER A 347 -5.20 -5.65 -7.66
C SER A 347 -4.34 -6.92 -7.79
N PHE A 348 -4.97 -8.08 -8.02
CA PHE A 348 -4.27 -9.34 -8.26
C PHE A 348 -3.78 -9.48 -9.71
N ALA A 349 -4.58 -9.04 -10.69
CA ALA A 349 -4.19 -9.02 -12.10
C ALA A 349 -3.02 -8.05 -12.38
N LEU A 350 -2.78 -7.10 -11.48
CA LEU A 350 -1.65 -6.17 -11.51
C LEU A 350 -0.30 -6.90 -11.57
N VAL A 351 -0.18 -8.08 -10.96
CA VAL A 351 1.05 -8.89 -10.99
C VAL A 351 1.46 -9.20 -12.43
N ALA A 352 0.51 -9.55 -13.30
CA ALA A 352 0.80 -9.80 -14.71
C ALA A 352 1.30 -8.54 -15.42
N ALA A 353 0.73 -7.37 -15.10
CA ALA A 353 1.18 -6.09 -15.66
C ALA A 353 2.60 -5.71 -15.19
N LEU A 354 2.95 -6.03 -13.94
CA LEU A 354 4.29 -5.81 -13.39
C LEU A 354 5.34 -6.77 -13.97
N GLU A 355 4.93 -8.00 -14.28
CA GLU A 355 5.79 -8.97 -14.95
C GLU A 355 6.01 -8.66 -16.44
N SER A 356 5.29 -7.71 -17.01
CA SER A 356 5.29 -7.47 -18.45
C SER A 356 6.68 -7.17 -19.02
N PHE A 357 7.45 -6.22 -18.44
CA PHE A 357 8.82 -5.95 -18.87
C PHE A 357 9.86 -6.76 -18.11
N VAL A 358 9.78 -6.75 -16.78
CA VAL A 358 10.76 -7.41 -15.92
C VAL A 358 10.75 -8.93 -16.13
N GLY A 359 9.58 -9.50 -16.26
CA GLY A 359 9.40 -10.93 -16.42
C GLY A 359 9.97 -11.45 -17.74
N GLU A 360 10.00 -10.63 -18.78
CA GLU A 360 10.67 -10.96 -20.04
C GLU A 360 12.18 -10.78 -19.98
N ARG A 361 12.67 -9.81 -19.19
CA ARG A 361 14.10 -9.66 -18.93
C ARG A 361 14.62 -10.88 -18.16
N GLU A 362 13.89 -11.34 -17.14
CA GLU A 362 14.22 -12.58 -16.42
C GLU A 362 14.13 -13.83 -17.30
N ARG A 363 13.25 -13.85 -18.31
CA ARG A 363 13.15 -14.96 -19.28
C ARG A 363 14.21 -14.89 -20.39
N ASN A 364 15.07 -13.88 -20.41
CA ASN A 364 15.99 -13.57 -21.51
C ASN A 364 15.28 -13.48 -22.88
N THR A 365 14.00 -13.09 -22.90
CA THR A 365 13.22 -12.90 -24.14
C THR A 365 13.15 -11.44 -24.57
N PHE A 366 13.54 -10.52 -23.68
CA PHE A 366 13.47 -9.08 -23.95
C PHE A 366 14.36 -8.64 -25.12
N GLU A 367 15.55 -9.25 -25.28
CA GLU A 367 16.46 -8.96 -26.40
C GLU A 367 15.82 -9.22 -27.76
N SER A 368 15.10 -10.34 -27.89
CA SER A 368 14.41 -10.68 -29.14
C SER A 368 13.25 -9.74 -29.46
N LEU A 369 12.64 -9.13 -28.44
CA LEU A 369 11.63 -8.07 -28.62
C LEU A 369 12.24 -6.72 -28.97
N CYS A 370 13.37 -6.36 -28.35
CA CYS A 370 14.08 -5.13 -28.69
C CYS A 370 14.61 -5.12 -30.11
N ALA A 371 14.92 -6.31 -30.66
CA ALA A 371 15.36 -6.50 -32.05
C ALA A 371 14.23 -6.35 -33.09
N LEU A 372 12.96 -6.27 -32.67
CA LEU A 372 11.85 -6.04 -33.61
C LEU A 372 11.91 -4.61 -34.19
N PRO A 373 11.58 -4.42 -35.48
CA PRO A 373 11.54 -3.12 -36.16
C PRO A 373 10.29 -2.31 -35.76
N VAL A 374 10.09 -2.11 -34.46
CA VAL A 374 9.01 -1.31 -33.86
C VAL A 374 9.63 -0.15 -33.09
N THR A 375 8.90 0.94 -32.87
CA THR A 375 9.39 2.06 -32.06
C THR A 375 9.21 1.81 -30.56
N ASP A 376 9.97 2.52 -29.73
CA ASP A 376 9.89 2.45 -28.26
C ASP A 376 8.47 2.69 -27.73
N HIS A 377 7.80 3.70 -28.28
CA HIS A 377 6.41 4.00 -27.97
C HIS A 377 5.44 2.88 -28.43
N GLN A 378 5.63 2.30 -29.62
CA GLN A 378 4.76 1.20 -30.09
C GLN A 378 4.88 -0.04 -29.22
N LEU A 379 6.09 -0.37 -28.76
CA LEU A 379 6.33 -1.48 -27.85
C LEU A 379 5.67 -1.25 -26.48
N PHE A 380 5.85 -0.06 -25.91
CA PHE A 380 5.21 0.32 -24.65
C PHE A 380 3.68 0.26 -24.74
N TRP A 381 3.08 0.88 -25.76
CA TRP A 381 1.62 0.84 -25.95
C TRP A 381 1.10 -0.57 -26.18
N GLY A 382 1.81 -1.39 -26.95
CA GLY A 382 1.45 -2.79 -27.19
C GLY A 382 1.39 -3.59 -25.89
N LYS A 383 2.41 -3.47 -25.05
CA LYS A 383 2.42 -4.14 -23.74
C LYS A 383 1.36 -3.60 -22.79
N LEU A 384 1.16 -2.28 -22.74
CA LEU A 384 0.15 -1.66 -21.90
C LEU A 384 -1.26 -2.15 -22.25
N VAL A 385 -1.62 -2.15 -23.53
CA VAL A 385 -2.95 -2.60 -24.00
C VAL A 385 -3.13 -4.10 -23.74
N GLY A 386 -2.10 -4.91 -23.98
CA GLY A 386 -2.14 -6.35 -23.71
C GLY A 386 -2.32 -6.68 -22.22
N ALA A 387 -1.63 -5.96 -21.35
CA ALA A 387 -1.71 -6.12 -19.90
C ALA A 387 -3.02 -5.58 -19.30
N LEU A 388 -3.67 -4.60 -19.93
CA LEU A 388 -4.90 -3.97 -19.41
C LEU A 388 -6.15 -4.83 -19.56
N LEU A 389 -6.26 -5.57 -20.67
CA LEU A 389 -7.52 -6.16 -21.09
C LEU A 389 -8.07 -7.19 -20.09
N ILE A 390 -7.21 -8.06 -19.53
CA ILE A 390 -7.61 -9.10 -18.57
C ILE A 390 -8.05 -8.49 -17.22
N PRO A 391 -7.26 -7.63 -16.55
CA PRO A 391 -7.70 -6.91 -15.36
C PRO A 391 -9.03 -6.18 -15.58
N LEU A 392 -9.18 -5.50 -16.71
CA LEU A 392 -10.37 -4.71 -17.01
C LEU A 392 -11.62 -5.57 -17.15
N VAL A 393 -11.55 -6.64 -17.96
CA VAL A 393 -12.68 -7.55 -18.18
C VAL A 393 -13.07 -8.25 -16.89
N THR A 394 -12.09 -8.80 -16.16
CA THR A 394 -12.36 -9.50 -14.89
C THR A 394 -12.99 -8.57 -13.86
N ALA A 395 -12.52 -7.32 -13.74
CA ALA A 395 -13.09 -6.33 -12.84
C ALA A 395 -14.56 -6.00 -13.15
N LEU A 396 -14.85 -5.70 -14.41
CA LEU A 396 -16.20 -5.33 -14.85
C LEU A 396 -17.16 -6.52 -14.68
N VAL A 397 -16.74 -7.72 -15.07
CA VAL A 397 -17.55 -8.94 -14.86
C VAL A 397 -17.84 -9.14 -13.37
N THR A 398 -16.83 -8.99 -12.51
CA THR A 398 -16.99 -9.15 -11.05
C THR A 398 -17.97 -8.13 -10.47
N GLN A 399 -17.81 -6.86 -10.85
CA GLN A 399 -18.68 -5.77 -10.42
C GLN A 399 -20.13 -5.96 -10.86
N TYR A 400 -20.37 -6.25 -12.13
CA TYR A 400 -21.72 -6.45 -12.64
C TYR A 400 -22.35 -7.75 -12.13
N LEU A 401 -21.56 -8.80 -11.88
CA LEU A 401 -22.02 -10.00 -11.21
C LEU A 401 -22.51 -9.68 -9.79
N PHE A 402 -21.77 -8.86 -9.03
CA PHE A 402 -22.21 -8.42 -7.71
C PHE A 402 -23.54 -7.65 -7.78
N TYR A 403 -23.67 -6.67 -8.67
CA TYR A 403 -24.94 -5.95 -8.85
C TYR A 403 -26.10 -6.85 -9.24
N GLY A 404 -25.86 -7.82 -10.13
CA GLY A 404 -26.85 -8.83 -10.49
C GLY A 404 -27.28 -9.70 -9.31
N LEU A 405 -26.32 -10.16 -8.50
CA LEU A 405 -26.63 -10.93 -7.29
C LEU A 405 -27.40 -10.12 -6.26
N VAL A 406 -27.10 -8.83 -6.07
CA VAL A 406 -27.88 -7.94 -5.19
C VAL A 406 -29.29 -7.75 -5.74
N ALA A 407 -29.44 -7.55 -7.05
CA ALA A 407 -30.76 -7.39 -7.67
C ALA A 407 -31.65 -8.63 -7.50
N ILE A 408 -31.07 -9.83 -7.55
CA ILE A 408 -31.79 -11.10 -7.36
C ILE A 408 -32.09 -11.35 -5.87
N SER A 409 -31.09 -11.16 -5.00
CA SER A 409 -31.18 -11.53 -3.58
C SER A 409 -31.92 -10.50 -2.73
N PHE A 410 -31.79 -9.22 -3.07
CA PHE A 410 -32.32 -8.06 -2.33
C PHE A 410 -32.89 -7.00 -3.29
N PRO A 411 -34.02 -7.28 -3.98
CA PRO A 411 -34.55 -6.41 -5.03
C PRO A 411 -34.91 -5.00 -4.52
N ALA A 412 -35.45 -4.88 -3.30
CA ALA A 412 -35.77 -3.58 -2.70
C ALA A 412 -34.50 -2.75 -2.40
N LEU A 413 -33.44 -3.41 -1.93
CA LEU A 413 -32.14 -2.78 -1.64
C LEU A 413 -31.49 -2.28 -2.94
N TYR A 414 -31.52 -3.10 -3.99
CA TYR A 414 -31.01 -2.74 -5.30
C TYR A 414 -31.76 -1.54 -5.88
N ALA A 415 -33.09 -1.57 -5.88
CA ALA A 415 -33.92 -0.48 -6.41
C ALA A 415 -33.71 0.84 -5.65
N ALA A 416 -33.45 0.79 -4.35
CA ALA A 416 -33.19 1.98 -3.53
C ALA A 416 -31.75 2.52 -3.68
N GLY A 417 -30.79 1.69 -4.08
CA GLY A 417 -29.37 2.01 -4.10
C GLY A 417 -28.80 2.27 -5.49
N MET A 418 -29.40 1.71 -6.54
CA MET A 418 -28.88 1.73 -7.90
C MET A 418 -29.87 2.33 -8.90
N SER A 419 -29.34 3.14 -9.82
CA SER A 419 -30.04 3.64 -11.00
C SER A 419 -29.27 3.26 -12.27
N PRO A 420 -29.90 3.24 -13.46
CA PRO A 420 -29.20 2.95 -14.72
C PRO A 420 -28.01 3.88 -14.98
N ALA A 421 -28.15 5.17 -14.64
CA ALA A 421 -27.07 6.15 -14.76
C ALA A 421 -25.91 5.84 -13.80
N LEU A 422 -26.21 5.49 -12.54
CA LEU A 422 -25.19 5.11 -11.56
C LEU A 422 -24.47 3.81 -11.94
N LEU A 423 -25.17 2.85 -12.52
CA LEU A 423 -24.56 1.62 -13.02
C LEU A 423 -23.49 1.89 -14.09
N GLY A 424 -23.76 2.82 -15.01
CA GLY A 424 -22.78 3.30 -15.99
C GLY A 424 -21.63 4.06 -15.35
N GLN A 425 -21.93 4.97 -14.41
CA GLN A 425 -20.92 5.76 -13.70
C GLN A 425 -19.97 4.88 -12.88
N MET A 426 -20.48 3.85 -12.20
CA MET A 426 -19.65 2.89 -11.45
C MET A 426 -18.79 2.04 -12.37
N GLY A 427 -19.30 1.68 -13.56
CA GLY A 427 -18.48 1.01 -14.58
C GLY A 427 -17.32 1.90 -15.04
N LEU A 428 -17.60 3.17 -15.31
CA LEU A 428 -16.60 4.18 -15.71
C LEU A 428 -15.52 4.37 -14.62
N LEU A 429 -15.91 4.41 -13.35
CA LEU A 429 -14.98 4.49 -12.22
C LEU A 429 -14.05 3.27 -12.18
N THR A 430 -14.58 2.06 -12.31
CA THR A 430 -13.76 0.83 -12.33
C THR A 430 -12.84 0.76 -13.54
N ILE A 431 -13.28 1.22 -14.72
CA ILE A 431 -12.42 1.36 -15.90
C ILE A 431 -11.26 2.31 -15.60
N THR A 432 -11.56 3.45 -14.97
CA THR A 432 -10.57 4.48 -14.64
C THR A 432 -9.52 3.97 -13.65
N VAL A 433 -9.97 3.24 -12.63
CA VAL A 433 -9.10 2.56 -11.66
C VAL A 433 -8.22 1.51 -12.32
N ALA A 434 -8.79 0.65 -13.18
CA ALA A 434 -8.04 -0.38 -13.90
C ALA A 434 -6.95 0.23 -14.79
N VAL A 435 -7.30 1.26 -15.56
CA VAL A 435 -6.34 1.97 -16.43
C VAL A 435 -5.23 2.59 -15.60
N ALA A 436 -5.55 3.27 -14.48
CA ALA A 436 -4.54 3.89 -13.62
C ALA A 436 -3.57 2.87 -13.01
N LEU A 437 -4.11 1.77 -12.46
CA LEU A 437 -3.30 0.73 -11.84
C LEU A 437 -2.39 0.05 -12.86
N VAL A 438 -2.93 -0.40 -13.99
CA VAL A 438 -2.15 -1.10 -15.03
C VAL A 438 -1.11 -0.18 -15.65
N THR A 439 -1.47 1.08 -15.95
CA THR A 439 -0.52 2.07 -16.49
C THR A 439 0.62 2.32 -15.52
N GLY A 440 0.32 2.47 -14.23
CA GLY A 440 1.34 2.57 -13.21
C GLY A 440 2.22 1.33 -13.15
N ALA A 441 1.63 0.13 -13.15
CA ALA A 441 2.38 -1.12 -13.04
C ALA A 441 3.33 -1.34 -14.22
N VAL A 442 2.85 -1.14 -15.45
CA VAL A 442 3.70 -1.26 -16.65
C VAL A 442 4.82 -0.22 -16.63
N SER A 443 4.52 1.02 -16.22
CA SER A 443 5.52 2.09 -16.08
C SER A 443 6.58 1.79 -15.02
N LEU A 444 6.18 1.35 -13.82
CA LEU A 444 7.12 0.97 -12.75
C LEU A 444 7.91 -0.28 -13.08
N SER A 445 7.34 -1.22 -13.86
CA SER A 445 8.05 -2.42 -14.30
C SER A 445 9.29 -2.12 -15.17
N ILE A 446 9.36 -0.94 -15.81
CA ILE A 446 10.56 -0.52 -16.56
C ILE A 446 11.76 -0.35 -15.61
N HIS A 447 11.49 0.11 -14.39
CA HIS A 447 12.51 0.50 -13.41
C HIS A 447 12.95 -0.65 -12.53
N ALA A 448 12.07 -1.62 -12.28
CA ALA A 448 12.38 -2.74 -11.43
C ALA A 448 13.44 -3.65 -12.05
N GLY A 449 14.41 -4.09 -11.23
CA GLY A 449 15.48 -5.02 -11.57
C GLY A 449 15.07 -6.50 -11.50
N SER A 450 14.00 -6.82 -10.78
CA SER A 450 13.46 -8.18 -10.59
C SER A 450 11.95 -8.16 -10.42
N VAL A 451 11.28 -9.28 -10.71
CA VAL A 451 9.80 -9.39 -10.55
C VAL A 451 9.41 -9.06 -9.12
N ARG A 452 10.26 -9.43 -8.17
CA ARG A 452 10.18 -9.04 -6.77
C ARG A 452 10.17 -7.53 -6.59
N GLU A 453 11.17 -6.82 -7.10
CA GLU A 453 11.24 -5.37 -7.01
C GLU A 453 10.03 -4.68 -7.67
N ALA A 454 9.52 -5.23 -8.79
CA ALA A 454 8.30 -4.74 -9.42
C ALA A 454 7.07 -4.91 -8.52
N SER A 455 6.92 -6.09 -7.89
CA SER A 455 5.86 -6.34 -6.92
C SER A 455 5.93 -5.41 -5.71
N LEU A 456 7.15 -5.06 -5.26
CA LEU A 456 7.36 -4.10 -4.19
C LEU A 456 6.95 -2.69 -4.61
N LEU A 457 7.30 -2.27 -5.83
CA LEU A 457 6.87 -0.99 -6.41
C LEU A 457 5.35 -0.91 -6.62
N ALA A 458 4.67 -2.05 -6.80
CA ALA A 458 3.21 -2.12 -6.93
C ALA A 458 2.46 -1.47 -5.77
N SER A 459 3.00 -1.61 -4.55
CA SER A 459 2.42 -1.02 -3.34
C SER A 459 2.31 0.51 -3.44
N GLY A 460 3.24 1.16 -4.16
CA GLY A 460 3.24 2.60 -4.40
C GLY A 460 2.12 3.10 -5.32
N ILE A 461 1.41 2.19 -6.00
CA ILE A 461 0.26 2.52 -6.86
C ILE A 461 -1.03 2.01 -6.22
N LEU A 462 -0.99 0.78 -5.69
CA LEU A 462 -2.15 0.12 -5.11
C LEU A 462 -2.65 0.89 -3.88
N LEU A 463 -1.77 1.25 -2.95
CA LEU A 463 -2.19 1.93 -1.72
C LEU A 463 -2.83 3.30 -1.97
N PRO A 464 -2.29 4.18 -2.83
CA PRO A 464 -2.91 5.47 -3.10
C PRO A 464 -4.25 5.33 -3.82
N THR A 465 -4.36 4.41 -4.77
CA THR A 465 -5.63 4.16 -5.45
C THR A 465 -6.67 3.57 -4.48
N THR A 466 -6.28 2.64 -3.59
CA THR A 466 -7.17 2.14 -2.54
C THR A 466 -7.61 3.25 -1.59
N ALA A 467 -6.69 4.12 -1.16
CA ALA A 467 -7.01 5.25 -0.30
C ALA A 467 -8.02 6.21 -0.97
N ILE A 468 -7.81 6.57 -2.24
CA ILE A 468 -8.73 7.43 -3.01
C ILE A 468 -10.10 6.75 -3.16
N LEU A 469 -10.15 5.44 -3.38
CA LEU A 469 -11.42 4.70 -3.43
C LEU A 469 -12.13 4.70 -2.07
N GLN A 470 -11.41 4.51 -0.97
CA GLN A 470 -12.01 4.51 0.37
C GLN A 470 -12.50 5.88 0.81
N VAL A 471 -11.79 6.96 0.45
CA VAL A 471 -12.24 8.34 0.69
C VAL A 471 -13.57 8.62 -0.01
N GLN A 472 -13.95 7.85 -1.03
CA GLN A 472 -15.25 8.00 -1.68
C GLN A 472 -16.41 7.43 -0.85
N ALA A 473 -16.16 6.47 0.06
CA ALA A 473 -17.23 5.77 0.79
C ALA A 473 -18.20 6.71 1.53
N PRO A 474 -17.76 7.78 2.22
CA PRO A 474 -18.67 8.77 2.81
C PRO A 474 -19.56 9.49 1.79
N TYR A 475 -19.09 9.71 0.56
CA TYR A 475 -19.87 10.35 -0.49
C TYR A 475 -20.91 9.42 -1.11
N PHE A 476 -20.59 8.13 -1.25
CA PHE A 476 -21.56 7.09 -1.59
C PHE A 476 -22.69 7.05 -0.57
N ILE A 477 -22.31 7.01 0.70
CA ILE A 477 -23.19 7.08 1.86
C ILE A 477 -24.12 8.31 1.80
N ALA A 478 -23.55 9.49 1.55
CA ALA A 478 -24.29 10.74 1.44
C ALA A 478 -25.08 10.89 0.12
N ARG A 479 -25.07 9.87 -0.77
CA ARG A 479 -25.67 9.90 -2.12
C ARG A 479 -25.16 11.06 -2.99
N ARG A 480 -23.95 11.56 -2.71
CA ARG A 480 -23.27 12.64 -3.44
C ARG A 480 -22.42 12.07 -4.57
N PHE A 481 -23.09 11.47 -5.54
CA PHE A 481 -22.45 10.86 -6.70
C PHE A 481 -21.84 11.88 -7.66
N ASP A 482 -22.16 13.17 -7.49
CA ASP A 482 -21.51 14.31 -8.14
C ASP A 482 -20.01 14.37 -7.83
N VAL A 483 -19.62 14.05 -6.59
CA VAL A 483 -18.23 14.11 -6.13
C VAL A 483 -17.37 12.98 -6.72
N ILE A 484 -17.98 11.88 -7.18
CA ILE A 484 -17.25 10.74 -7.78
C ILE A 484 -16.49 11.17 -9.05
N TRP A 485 -17.03 12.15 -9.80
CA TRP A 485 -16.34 12.69 -10.97
C TRP A 485 -14.99 13.33 -10.61
N LEU A 486 -14.89 14.00 -9.47
CA LEU A 486 -13.62 14.58 -9.00
C LEU A 486 -12.61 13.48 -8.69
N ALA A 487 -13.06 12.39 -8.04
CA ALA A 487 -12.19 11.25 -7.76
C ALA A 487 -11.69 10.58 -9.05
N MET A 488 -12.55 10.46 -10.06
CA MET A 488 -12.16 9.96 -11.38
C MET A 488 -11.13 10.85 -12.05
N ILE A 489 -11.32 12.17 -12.04
CA ILE A 489 -10.34 13.13 -12.58
C ILE A 489 -8.99 12.98 -11.86
N ALA A 490 -9.00 12.85 -10.54
CA ALA A 490 -7.77 12.63 -9.76
C ALA A 490 -7.06 11.33 -10.15
N ILE A 491 -7.79 10.22 -10.30
CA ILE A 491 -7.22 8.93 -10.72
C ILE A 491 -6.69 9.00 -12.16
N ILE A 492 -7.39 9.69 -13.07
CA ILE A 492 -6.92 9.92 -14.45
C ILE A 492 -5.63 10.76 -14.47
N ALA A 493 -5.54 11.79 -13.63
CA ALA A 493 -4.33 12.60 -13.52
C ALA A 493 -3.12 11.76 -13.07
N VAL A 494 -3.32 10.87 -12.08
CA VAL A 494 -2.29 9.89 -11.66
C VAL A 494 -1.93 8.93 -12.79
N ALA A 495 -2.93 8.39 -13.51
CA ALA A 495 -2.70 7.52 -14.67
C ALA A 495 -1.87 8.20 -15.75
N MET A 496 -2.17 9.47 -16.06
CA MET A 496 -1.46 10.27 -17.05
C MET A 496 -0.03 10.59 -16.60
N ALA A 497 0.20 10.84 -15.31
CA ALA A 497 1.54 11.02 -14.76
C ALA A 497 2.39 9.76 -14.95
N PHE A 498 1.83 8.58 -14.65
CA PHE A 498 2.49 7.30 -14.88
C PHE A 498 2.73 7.00 -16.35
N LEU A 499 1.75 7.28 -17.21
CA LEU A 499 1.86 7.10 -18.66
C LEU A 499 3.01 7.95 -19.21
N ARG A 500 3.05 9.22 -18.82
CA ARG A 500 4.10 10.15 -19.24
C ARG A 500 5.47 9.72 -18.73
N SER A 501 5.57 9.33 -17.47
CA SER A 501 6.79 8.77 -16.88
C SER A 501 7.27 7.55 -17.67
N GLY A 502 6.39 6.57 -17.91
CA GLY A 502 6.74 5.34 -18.62
C GLY A 502 7.23 5.60 -20.03
N LEU A 503 6.54 6.48 -20.77
CA LEU A 503 6.92 6.86 -22.13
C LEU A 503 8.24 7.64 -22.21
N GLN A 504 8.59 8.43 -21.19
CA GLN A 504 9.82 9.22 -21.15
C GLN A 504 11.04 8.39 -20.73
N THR A 505 10.85 7.46 -19.80
CA THR A 505 11.95 6.65 -19.25
C THR A 505 12.22 5.39 -20.05
N PHE A 506 11.28 4.95 -20.89
CA PHE A 506 11.48 3.80 -21.75
C PHE A 506 12.51 4.11 -22.85
N GLN A 507 13.76 3.74 -22.59
CA GLN A 507 14.85 3.72 -23.57
C GLN A 507 15.43 2.32 -23.64
N ARG A 508 15.31 1.65 -24.78
CA ARG A 508 15.78 0.25 -24.93
C ARG A 508 17.23 0.06 -24.50
N ALA A 509 18.11 0.99 -24.89
CA ALA A 509 19.55 0.89 -24.62
C ALA A 509 19.91 1.06 -23.13
N ALA A 510 19.18 1.88 -22.38
CA ALA A 510 19.46 2.16 -20.97
C ALA A 510 19.02 1.01 -20.05
N ILE A 511 18.09 0.15 -20.49
CA ILE A 511 17.63 -1.02 -19.72
C ILE A 511 18.74 -2.09 -19.63
N PHE A 512 19.63 -2.18 -20.62
CA PHE A 512 20.74 -3.14 -20.67
C PHE A 512 21.97 -2.69 -19.86
N SER A 513 22.21 -1.37 -19.73
CA SER A 513 23.40 -0.82 -19.07
C SER A 513 23.26 -0.63 -17.56
N ARG A 514 22.03 -0.72 -17.01
CA ARG A 514 21.80 -0.61 -15.56
C ARG A 514 22.29 -1.87 -14.85
N SER A 515 23.59 -1.87 -14.53
CA SER A 515 24.19 -2.84 -13.62
C SER A 515 23.49 -2.82 -12.26
N ARG A 516 23.37 -4.00 -11.63
CA ARG A 516 22.78 -4.16 -10.30
C ARG A 516 23.64 -3.43 -9.27
N GLU A 517 23.41 -2.14 -9.07
CA GLU A 517 24.07 -1.45 -7.96
C GLU A 517 23.42 -1.87 -6.64
N GLU A 518 24.10 -2.77 -5.92
CA GLU A 518 23.78 -3.09 -4.54
C GLU A 518 23.99 -1.83 -3.68
N MET A 519 22.90 -1.11 -3.41
CA MET A 519 22.93 0.05 -2.53
C MET A 519 23.17 -0.39 -1.08
N SER A 520 24.43 -0.36 -0.64
CA SER A 520 24.77 -0.51 0.78
C SER A 520 24.27 0.71 1.59
N LEU A 521 23.76 0.47 2.81
CA LEU A 521 23.31 1.53 3.73
C LEU A 521 24.36 2.62 3.96
N ARG A 522 25.64 2.25 3.99
CA ARG A 522 26.77 3.19 4.11
C ARG A 522 26.86 4.14 2.92
N ARG A 523 26.67 3.63 1.69
CA ARG A 523 26.67 4.44 0.47
C ARG A 523 25.45 5.36 0.45
N VAL A 524 24.27 4.85 0.79
CA VAL A 524 23.03 5.65 0.89
C VAL A 524 23.21 6.83 1.83
N TRP A 525 23.75 6.60 3.03
CA TRP A 525 24.01 7.66 4.00
C TRP A 525 25.08 8.66 3.52
N ALA A 526 26.15 8.19 2.87
CA ALA A 526 27.18 9.05 2.32
C ALA A 526 26.63 9.98 1.22
N VAL A 527 25.79 9.45 0.32
CA VAL A 527 25.12 10.21 -0.75
C VAL A 527 24.12 11.20 -0.15
N PHE A 528 23.29 10.76 0.80
CA PHE A 528 22.35 11.63 1.51
C PHE A 528 23.08 12.81 2.18
N ARG A 529 24.18 12.53 2.90
CA ARG A 529 24.97 13.57 3.56
C ARG A 529 25.58 14.57 2.57
N ARG A 530 26.01 14.12 1.38
CA ARG A 530 26.48 15.03 0.32
C ARG A 530 25.37 15.97 -0.16
N PHE A 531 24.21 15.42 -0.50
CA PHE A 531 23.04 16.22 -0.92
C PHE A 531 22.54 17.16 0.20
N PHE A 532 22.63 16.72 1.46
CA PHE A 532 22.27 17.55 2.60
C PHE A 532 23.28 18.70 2.80
N ASN A 533 24.58 18.48 2.59
CA ASN A 533 25.54 19.54 2.83
C ASN A 533 25.59 20.57 1.70
N GLU A 534 25.42 20.15 0.44
CA GLU A 534 25.63 20.98 -0.75
C GLU A 534 24.44 20.86 -1.70
N TYR A 535 23.87 21.99 -2.11
CA TYR A 535 22.77 22.02 -3.09
C TYR A 535 23.30 22.17 -4.51
N HIS A 536 22.87 21.26 -5.38
CA HIS A 536 22.90 21.39 -6.84
C HIS A 536 21.52 21.02 -7.40
N PRO A 537 21.15 21.52 -8.60
CA PRO A 537 19.91 21.15 -9.26
C PRO A 537 19.78 19.63 -9.43
N ALA A 538 18.56 19.11 -9.35
CA ALA A 538 18.33 17.69 -9.56
C ALA A 538 18.83 17.21 -10.94
N GLY A 539 19.61 16.11 -10.95
CA GLY A 539 20.19 15.51 -12.15
C GLY A 539 21.68 15.81 -12.36
N THR A 540 22.30 16.64 -11.52
CA THR A 540 23.77 16.85 -11.55
C THR A 540 24.51 15.62 -11.00
N PRO A 541 25.48 15.05 -11.72
CA PRO A 541 26.13 13.80 -11.30
C PRO A 541 26.94 13.93 -10.01
N LEU A 542 27.09 12.83 -9.27
CA LEU A 542 27.69 12.82 -7.92
C LEU A 542 29.14 13.32 -7.87
N TYR A 543 29.89 13.23 -8.96
CA TYR A 543 31.27 13.73 -9.04
C TYR A 543 31.35 15.26 -9.17
N ALA A 544 30.25 15.93 -9.52
CA ALA A 544 30.17 17.39 -9.61
C ALA A 544 30.03 18.06 -8.23
N TYR A 545 29.71 17.28 -7.19
CA TYR A 545 29.62 17.78 -5.82
C TYR A 545 31.02 17.94 -5.22
N ALA A 546 31.35 19.16 -4.80
CA ALA A 546 32.66 19.48 -4.23
C ALA A 546 32.85 18.90 -2.81
N GLY A 547 31.76 18.47 -2.15
CA GLY A 547 31.81 17.88 -0.81
C GLY A 547 31.97 18.94 0.29
N LEU A 548 31.41 20.13 0.05
CA LEU A 548 31.51 21.25 0.99
C LEU A 548 30.84 20.91 2.33
N PRO A 549 31.32 21.47 3.46
CA PRO A 549 30.59 21.36 4.73
C PRO A 549 29.27 22.13 4.67
N PHE A 550 28.30 21.71 5.49
CA PHE A 550 27.03 22.41 5.63
C PHE A 550 27.23 23.81 6.21
N SER A 551 26.55 24.81 5.63
CA SER A 551 26.60 26.21 6.08
C SER A 551 25.21 26.84 6.07
N PRO A 552 24.64 27.24 7.23
CA PRO A 552 23.34 27.89 7.30
C PRO A 552 23.29 29.20 6.49
N ARG A 553 24.38 29.97 6.50
CA ARG A 553 24.45 31.25 5.76
C ARG A 553 24.37 31.04 4.25
N ARG A 554 25.02 29.97 3.74
CA ARG A 554 24.90 29.57 2.33
C ARG A 554 23.48 29.10 2.03
N PHE A 555 22.91 28.28 2.91
CA PHE A 555 21.55 27.79 2.75
C PHE A 555 20.54 28.94 2.56
N TYR A 556 20.44 29.88 3.50
CA TYR A 556 19.44 30.96 3.41
C TYR A 556 19.69 31.94 2.25
N ARG A 557 20.95 32.22 1.89
CA ARG A 557 21.28 33.22 0.86
C ARG A 557 21.23 32.68 -0.56
N THR A 558 21.64 31.43 -0.79
CA THR A 558 21.82 30.89 -2.15
C THR A 558 21.02 29.62 -2.39
N GLU A 559 21.03 28.66 -1.47
CA GLU A 559 20.39 27.35 -1.71
C GLU A 559 18.87 27.42 -1.63
N LEU A 560 18.31 28.08 -0.62
CA LEU A 560 16.86 28.18 -0.41
C LEU A 560 16.14 28.89 -1.58
N PRO A 561 16.61 30.05 -2.09
CA PRO A 561 15.98 30.67 -3.26
C PRO A 561 16.06 29.80 -4.52
N ALA A 562 17.18 29.09 -4.74
CA ALA A 562 17.32 28.19 -5.87
C ALA A 562 16.36 26.99 -5.75
N LEU A 563 16.24 26.44 -4.55
CA LEU A 563 15.32 25.35 -4.24
C LEU A 563 13.84 25.76 -4.38
N LEU A 564 13.46 26.97 -3.94
CA LEU A 564 12.10 27.49 -4.14
C LEU A 564 11.76 27.63 -5.64
N ARG A 565 12.74 27.98 -6.49
CA ARG A 565 12.54 28.01 -7.95
C ARG A 565 12.33 26.60 -8.52
N GLU A 566 13.03 25.60 -8.00
CA GLU A 566 12.79 24.20 -8.39
C GLU A 566 11.40 23.73 -7.93
N LEU A 567 10.97 24.14 -6.73
CA LEU A 567 9.67 23.79 -6.16
C LEU A 567 8.49 24.57 -6.75
N ARG A 568 8.67 25.44 -7.76
CA ARG A 568 7.58 26.26 -8.32
C ARG A 568 6.34 25.47 -8.75
N LEU A 569 6.55 24.29 -9.36
CA LEU A 569 5.46 23.42 -9.81
C LEU A 569 4.80 22.71 -8.62
N PRO A 570 5.55 22.02 -7.72
CA PRO A 570 4.98 21.50 -6.47
C PRO A 570 4.25 22.55 -5.62
N LEU A 571 4.76 23.78 -5.53
CA LEU A 571 4.11 24.89 -4.84
C LEU A 571 2.82 25.30 -5.52
N ALA A 572 2.80 25.39 -6.86
CA ALA A 572 1.57 25.67 -7.60
C ALA A 572 0.52 24.58 -7.40
N VAL A 573 0.91 23.30 -7.36
CA VAL A 573 0.02 22.18 -7.06
C VAL A 573 -0.50 22.24 -5.61
N SER A 574 0.36 22.56 -4.65
CA SER A 574 -0.06 22.76 -3.26
C SER A 574 -1.01 23.94 -3.10
N LEU A 575 -0.79 25.04 -3.83
CA LEU A 575 -1.68 26.19 -3.84
C LEU A 575 -3.03 25.84 -4.49
N LEU A 576 -3.01 25.06 -5.57
CA LEU A 576 -4.23 24.53 -6.18
C LEU A 576 -5.00 23.67 -5.19
N ALA A 577 -4.32 22.83 -4.39
CA ALA A 577 -4.95 22.05 -3.33
C ALA A 577 -5.67 22.93 -2.30
N ALA A 578 -5.05 24.04 -1.89
CA ALA A 578 -5.64 25.00 -0.95
C ALA A 578 -6.85 25.74 -1.55
N VAL A 579 -6.75 26.20 -2.79
CA VAL A 579 -7.84 26.89 -3.49
C VAL A 579 -9.01 25.94 -3.72
N ALA A 580 -8.74 24.73 -4.25
CA ALA A 580 -9.75 23.71 -4.49
C ALA A 580 -10.41 23.26 -3.18
N GLY A 581 -9.62 23.08 -2.11
CA GLY A 581 -10.12 22.76 -0.78
C GLY A 581 -11.06 23.85 -0.25
N SER A 582 -10.65 25.11 -0.30
CA SER A 582 -11.48 26.24 0.14
C SER A 582 -12.80 26.31 -0.63
N ALA A 583 -12.74 26.21 -1.96
CA ALA A 583 -13.91 26.24 -2.82
C ALA A 583 -14.84 25.06 -2.52
N PHE A 584 -14.28 23.85 -2.37
CA PHE A 584 -15.03 22.65 -2.03
C PHE A 584 -15.70 22.78 -0.67
N GLY A 585 -14.98 23.18 0.37
CA GLY A 585 -15.53 23.40 1.71
C GLY A 585 -16.69 24.40 1.70
N PHE A 586 -16.51 25.52 0.99
CA PHE A 586 -17.53 26.55 0.84
C PHE A 586 -18.79 26.03 0.12
N MET A 587 -18.63 25.27 -0.97
CA MET A 587 -19.75 24.64 -1.66
C MET A 587 -20.48 23.64 -0.76
N GLN A 588 -19.74 22.88 0.05
CA GLN A 588 -20.31 21.91 0.97
C GLN A 588 -21.09 22.58 2.11
N ALA A 589 -20.66 23.74 2.61
CA ALA A 589 -21.33 24.47 3.69
C ALA A 589 -22.80 24.81 3.42
N ARG A 590 -23.17 24.97 2.14
CA ARG A 590 -24.56 25.24 1.70
C ARG A 590 -25.48 24.03 1.79
N SER A 591 -24.92 22.82 1.74
CA SER A 591 -25.69 21.58 1.60
C SER A 591 -25.48 20.59 2.75
N LEU A 592 -24.38 20.70 3.47
CA LEU A 592 -24.01 19.85 4.58
C LEU A 592 -23.95 20.68 5.85
N VAL A 593 -24.84 20.40 6.81
CA VAL A 593 -24.80 20.95 8.15
C VAL A 593 -24.21 19.90 9.08
N LEU A 594 -23.10 20.23 9.73
CA LEU A 594 -22.43 19.34 10.69
C LEU A 594 -22.76 19.81 12.11
N PRO A 595 -23.60 19.08 12.88
CA PRO A 595 -23.97 19.48 14.24
C PRO A 595 -22.78 19.82 15.16
N PRO A 596 -21.64 19.09 15.12
CA PRO A 596 -20.47 19.45 15.93
C PRO A 596 -19.88 20.81 15.56
N VAL A 597 -19.91 21.18 14.27
CA VAL A 597 -19.41 22.48 13.81
C VAL A 597 -20.37 23.58 14.24
N GLU A 598 -21.68 23.37 14.11
CA GLU A 598 -22.68 24.34 14.56
C GLU A 598 -22.55 24.64 16.06
N GLN A 599 -22.35 23.62 16.88
CA GLN A 599 -22.09 23.80 18.32
C GLN A 599 -20.83 24.60 18.61
N MET A 600 -19.76 24.39 17.82
CA MET A 600 -18.53 25.18 17.94
C MET A 600 -18.76 26.64 17.53
N LEU A 601 -19.55 26.88 16.48
CA LEU A 601 -19.88 28.22 16.01
C LEU A 601 -20.76 28.98 17.01
N ASP A 602 -21.67 28.28 17.72
CA ASP A 602 -22.48 28.90 18.78
C ASP A 602 -21.62 29.39 19.97
N GLN A 603 -20.45 28.78 20.16
CA GLN A 603 -19.48 29.13 21.20
C GLN A 603 -18.29 29.92 20.64
N ILE A 604 -18.37 30.47 19.42
CA ILE A 604 -17.25 31.15 18.76
C ILE A 604 -16.78 32.41 19.50
N ALA A 605 -17.61 33.01 20.35
CA ALA A 605 -17.21 34.14 21.18
C ALA A 605 -16.44 33.72 22.45
N VAL A 606 -16.45 32.43 22.80
CA VAL A 606 -15.84 31.90 24.03
C VAL A 606 -14.41 31.43 23.73
N SER A 607 -13.42 32.26 24.06
CA SER A 607 -12.00 31.91 23.90
C SER A 607 -11.44 31.12 25.10
N VAL A 608 -10.53 30.19 24.81
CA VAL A 608 -9.73 29.50 25.82
C VAL A 608 -8.70 30.46 26.41
N ALA A 609 -8.25 30.24 27.64
CA ALA A 609 -7.16 31.02 28.22
C ALA A 609 -5.83 30.79 27.46
N PRO A 610 -5.04 31.84 27.18
CA PRO A 610 -3.69 31.71 26.65
C PRO A 610 -2.86 30.72 27.47
N SER A 611 -2.23 29.74 26.82
CA SER A 611 -1.38 28.79 27.56
C SER A 611 -0.21 28.27 26.72
N LEU A 612 0.95 28.17 27.37
CA LEU A 612 2.15 27.57 26.78
C LEU A 612 1.97 26.07 26.51
N TRP A 613 1.15 25.40 27.32
CA TRP A 613 0.84 23.99 27.12
C TRP A 613 0.02 23.76 25.84
N LEU A 614 -0.99 24.60 25.58
CA LEU A 614 -1.74 24.56 24.32
C LEU A 614 -0.82 24.82 23.12
N ALA A 615 0.05 25.84 23.21
CA ALA A 615 1.03 26.13 22.16
C ALA A 615 1.95 24.92 21.88
N LEU A 616 2.42 24.22 22.92
CA LEU A 616 3.24 23.02 22.77
C LEU A 616 2.48 21.87 22.10
N LEU A 617 1.21 21.65 22.47
CA LEU A 617 0.38 20.62 21.86
C LEU A 617 0.11 20.89 20.38
N ILE A 618 -0.21 22.14 20.02
CA ILE A 618 -0.37 22.60 18.64
C ILE A 618 0.93 22.37 17.86
N PHE A 619 2.06 22.80 18.43
CA PHE A 619 3.38 22.63 17.83
C PHE A 619 3.67 21.14 17.53
N LEU A 620 3.53 20.26 18.52
CA LEU A 620 3.78 18.82 18.35
C LEU A 620 2.84 18.18 17.34
N ASN A 621 1.57 18.60 17.30
CA ASN A 621 0.60 18.13 16.32
C ASN A 621 1.00 18.53 14.89
N ASN A 622 1.34 19.80 14.68
CA ASN A 622 1.73 20.32 13.37
C ASN A 622 3.06 19.73 12.89
N LEU A 623 4.00 19.51 13.81
CA LEU A 623 5.27 18.82 13.54
C LEU A 623 5.02 17.38 13.08
N ARG A 624 4.15 16.65 13.79
CA ARG A 624 3.75 15.28 13.45
C ARG A 624 3.12 15.22 12.05
N VAL A 625 2.16 16.09 11.75
CA VAL A 625 1.48 16.10 10.44
C VAL A 625 2.48 16.37 9.31
N SER A 626 3.35 17.37 9.47
CA SER A 626 4.37 17.72 8.47
C SER A 626 5.39 16.60 8.22
N ILE A 627 5.86 15.91 9.27
CA ILE A 627 6.79 14.77 9.12
C ILE A 627 6.09 13.60 8.44
N LEU A 628 4.93 13.19 8.96
CA LEU A 628 4.24 11.99 8.47
C LEU A 628 3.78 12.16 7.02
N SER A 629 3.27 13.34 6.64
CA SER A 629 2.85 13.58 5.25
C SER A 629 4.03 13.43 4.28
N ASN A 630 5.19 13.97 4.65
CA ASN A 630 6.40 13.94 3.85
C ASN A 630 7.04 12.55 3.78
N LEU A 631 7.03 11.81 4.89
CA LEU A 631 7.54 10.44 4.95
C LEU A 631 6.69 9.47 4.12
N LEU A 632 5.37 9.67 4.11
CA LEU A 632 4.45 8.89 3.30
C LEU A 632 4.44 9.31 1.82
N ALA A 633 5.03 10.45 1.47
CA ALA A 633 4.96 11.02 0.14
C ALA A 633 5.51 10.13 -0.99
N PRO A 634 6.67 9.45 -0.86
CA PRO A 634 7.18 8.56 -1.91
C PRO A 634 6.25 7.38 -2.16
N PHE A 635 5.61 6.88 -1.10
CA PHE A 635 4.68 5.76 -1.18
C PHE A 635 3.32 6.17 -1.71
N SER A 636 2.92 7.42 -1.46
CA SER A 636 1.66 7.97 -1.95
C SER A 636 1.77 8.76 -3.24
N LEU A 637 2.96 8.80 -3.86
CA LEU A 637 3.24 9.64 -5.02
C LEU A 637 2.83 11.12 -4.81
N GLY A 638 2.97 11.60 -3.57
CA GLY A 638 2.60 12.96 -3.18
C GLY A 638 1.12 13.18 -2.80
N VAL A 639 0.25 12.16 -2.85
CA VAL A 639 -1.17 12.28 -2.46
C VAL A 639 -1.35 12.73 -1.00
N PHE A 640 -0.63 12.15 -0.02
CA PHE A 640 -0.77 12.60 1.38
C PHE A 640 -0.36 14.07 1.58
N PRO A 641 0.82 14.53 1.11
CA PRO A 641 1.18 15.95 1.14
C PRO A 641 0.17 16.86 0.44
N PHE A 642 -0.48 16.41 -0.65
CA PHE A 642 -1.54 17.15 -1.31
C PHE A 642 -2.79 17.31 -0.43
N LEU A 643 -3.18 16.25 0.27
CA LEU A 643 -4.38 16.23 1.10
C LEU A 643 -4.28 17.13 2.34
N VAL A 644 -3.08 17.35 2.88
CA VAL A 644 -2.89 18.20 4.09
C VAL A 644 -3.42 19.63 3.87
N PRO A 645 -2.92 20.42 2.90
CA PRO A 645 -3.48 21.74 2.63
C PRO A 645 -4.92 21.65 2.12
N ALA A 646 -5.27 20.66 1.29
CA ALA A 646 -6.65 20.51 0.82
C ALA A 646 -7.64 20.39 2.00
N ALA A 647 -7.33 19.60 3.02
CA ALA A 647 -8.18 19.39 4.19
C ALA A 647 -8.28 20.63 5.08
N VAL A 648 -7.16 21.28 5.40
CA VAL A 648 -7.13 22.51 6.21
C VAL A 648 -7.94 23.62 5.54
N PHE A 649 -7.72 23.83 4.25
CA PHE A 649 -8.45 24.86 3.51
C PHE A 649 -9.92 24.48 3.26
N THR A 650 -10.25 23.19 3.17
CA THR A 650 -11.66 22.73 3.18
C THR A 650 -12.36 23.12 4.48
N GLN A 651 -11.71 22.94 5.63
CA GLN A 651 -12.27 23.33 6.93
C GLN A 651 -12.50 24.84 7.00
N ILE A 652 -11.51 25.63 6.58
CA ILE A 652 -11.60 27.10 6.53
C ILE A 652 -12.76 27.54 5.62
N GLY A 653 -12.82 27.02 4.39
CA GLY A 653 -13.88 27.33 3.43
C GLY A 653 -15.26 26.92 3.92
N TYR A 654 -15.36 25.77 4.58
CA TYR A 654 -16.61 25.27 5.17
C TYR A 654 -17.11 26.18 6.29
N VAL A 655 -16.25 26.53 7.25
CA VAL A 655 -16.61 27.43 8.36
C VAL A 655 -17.05 28.80 7.83
N CYS A 656 -16.29 29.40 6.92
CA CYS A 656 -16.67 30.68 6.29
C CYS A 656 -18.02 30.58 5.58
N GLY A 657 -18.30 29.48 4.88
CA GLY A 657 -19.59 29.24 4.25
C GLY A 657 -20.73 29.14 5.27
N ARG A 658 -20.54 28.41 6.37
CA ARG A 658 -21.56 28.25 7.43
C ARG A 658 -21.88 29.57 8.13
N LEU A 659 -20.87 30.39 8.39
CA LEU A 659 -21.03 31.73 8.97
C LEU A 659 -21.89 32.64 8.06
N ILE A 660 -21.70 32.58 6.74
CA ILE A 660 -22.55 33.31 5.79
C ILE A 660 -23.99 32.81 5.82
N GLU A 661 -24.19 31.48 5.84
CA GLU A 661 -25.54 30.88 5.92
C GLU A 661 -26.29 31.23 7.22
N ARG A 662 -25.55 31.54 8.30
CA ARG A 662 -26.12 32.00 9.59
C ARG A 662 -26.52 33.48 9.61
N GLY A 663 -26.19 34.23 8.56
CA GLY A 663 -26.54 35.65 8.42
C GLY A 663 -25.36 36.53 8.04
N GLY A 664 -24.12 36.10 8.28
CA GLY A 664 -22.91 36.80 7.81
C GLY A 664 -22.60 38.14 8.49
N VAL A 665 -23.29 38.48 9.59
CA VAL A 665 -23.14 39.77 10.30
C VAL A 665 -22.86 39.55 11.78
N GLY A 666 -22.22 40.53 12.43
CA GLY A 666 -21.90 40.47 13.85
C GLY A 666 -20.95 39.29 14.17
N PRO A 667 -21.29 38.43 15.15
CA PRO A 667 -20.46 37.26 15.47
C PRO A 667 -20.39 36.23 14.32
N ASP A 668 -21.40 36.21 13.44
CA ASP A 668 -21.43 35.33 12.27
C ASP A 668 -20.69 35.93 11.05
N ASN A 669 -19.93 37.02 11.22
CA ASN A 669 -19.17 37.61 10.13
C ASN A 669 -17.91 36.77 9.79
N PRO A 670 -17.80 36.23 8.56
CA PRO A 670 -16.64 35.42 8.16
C PRO A 670 -15.32 36.21 8.18
N LEU A 671 -15.35 37.53 7.97
CA LEU A 671 -14.14 38.36 8.05
C LEU A 671 -13.64 38.46 9.49
N THR A 672 -14.54 38.56 10.47
CA THR A 672 -14.17 38.57 11.89
C THR A 672 -13.50 37.25 12.26
N PHE A 673 -14.07 36.12 11.82
CA PHE A 673 -13.45 34.80 11.98
C PHE A 673 -12.06 34.75 11.35
N LEU A 674 -11.92 35.15 10.08
CA LEU A 674 -10.63 35.10 9.39
C LEU A 674 -9.57 35.98 10.05
N VAL A 675 -9.93 37.18 10.53
CA VAL A 675 -8.98 38.11 11.17
C VAL A 675 -8.64 37.70 12.59
N ALA A 676 -9.62 37.24 13.37
CA ALA A 676 -9.44 36.94 14.78
C ALA A 676 -8.84 35.55 15.01
N TYR A 677 -9.38 34.53 14.31
CA TYR A 677 -8.95 33.15 14.47
C TYR A 677 -7.77 32.83 13.56
N LEU A 678 -7.86 33.10 12.26
CA LEU A 678 -6.91 32.55 11.28
C LEU A 678 -5.67 33.43 11.05
N LEU A 679 -5.84 34.74 10.84
CA LEU A 679 -4.77 35.65 10.41
C LEU A 679 -3.53 35.66 11.34
N PRO A 680 -3.66 35.69 12.69
CA PRO A 680 -2.52 35.94 13.56
C PRO A 680 -1.40 34.92 13.39
N HIS A 681 -1.74 33.63 13.39
CA HIS A 681 -0.79 32.55 13.16
C HIS A 681 -0.76 32.10 11.68
N GLY A 682 -1.89 32.17 10.98
CA GLY A 682 -2.07 31.69 9.61
C GLY A 682 -1.19 32.38 8.57
N ILE A 683 -0.76 33.63 8.81
CA ILE A 683 0.20 34.31 7.92
C ILE A 683 1.56 33.61 7.86
N ILE A 684 1.93 32.89 8.93
CA ILE A 684 3.15 32.08 8.99
C ILE A 684 2.84 30.61 8.68
N GLU A 685 1.78 30.10 9.29
CA GLU A 685 1.44 28.69 9.24
C GLU A 685 1.04 28.23 7.83
N LEU A 686 0.18 28.98 7.13
CA LEU A 686 -0.34 28.57 5.82
C LEU A 686 0.78 28.49 4.75
N PRO A 687 1.67 29.50 4.58
CA PRO A 687 2.81 29.37 3.67
C PRO A 687 3.75 28.23 4.06
N THR A 688 3.91 27.98 5.36
CA THR A 688 4.77 26.91 5.87
C THR A 688 4.22 25.53 5.51
N PHE A 689 2.91 25.31 5.65
CA PHE A 689 2.28 24.06 5.22
C PHE A 689 2.25 23.89 3.70
N LEU A 690 2.04 24.96 2.93
CA LEU A 690 2.14 24.90 1.47
C LEU A 690 3.55 24.50 1.02
N LEU A 691 4.58 25.05 1.67
CA LEU A 691 5.98 24.67 1.41
C LEU A 691 6.26 23.21 1.81
N SER A 692 5.77 22.79 2.98
CA SER A 692 5.87 21.40 3.45
C SER A 692 5.23 20.44 2.46
N ALA A 693 4.01 20.75 2.00
CA ALA A 693 3.29 19.96 1.00
C ALA A 693 4.03 19.92 -0.34
N ALA A 694 4.60 21.04 -0.79
CA ALA A 694 5.41 21.11 -2.00
C ALA A 694 6.67 20.22 -1.93
N LEU A 695 7.35 20.17 -0.79
CA LEU A 695 8.48 19.25 -0.59
C LEU A 695 8.03 17.79 -0.69
N GLY A 696 6.91 17.45 -0.04
CA GLY A 696 6.30 16.13 -0.12
C GLY A 696 5.92 15.76 -1.55
N LEU A 697 5.26 16.65 -2.28
CA LEU A 697 4.93 16.48 -3.69
C LEU A 697 6.18 16.26 -4.55
N ARG A 698 7.27 17.00 -4.31
CA ARG A 698 8.55 16.81 -5.01
C ARG A 698 9.20 15.46 -4.71
N MET A 699 9.12 14.99 -3.46
CA MET A 699 9.57 13.65 -3.06
C MET A 699 8.72 12.55 -3.70
N GLY A 700 7.40 12.71 -3.73
CA GLY A 700 6.49 11.80 -4.42
C GLY A 700 6.79 11.71 -5.92
N ALA A 701 7.00 12.85 -6.57
CA ALA A 701 7.38 12.91 -7.98
C ALA A 701 8.77 12.31 -8.27
N ALA A 702 9.69 12.29 -7.29
CA ALA A 702 11.04 11.76 -7.48
C ALA A 702 11.07 10.24 -7.77
N VAL A 703 10.01 9.52 -7.38
CA VAL A 703 9.83 8.09 -7.65
C VAL A 703 9.42 7.84 -9.10
N LEU A 704 8.75 8.81 -9.74
CA LEU A 704 8.18 8.64 -11.07
C LEU A 704 9.22 8.81 -12.19
N THR A 705 10.13 9.76 -12.05
CA THR A 705 11.16 10.03 -13.05
C THR A 705 12.46 10.46 -12.38
N ALA A 706 13.59 10.17 -13.02
CA ALA A 706 14.89 10.65 -12.59
C ALA A 706 15.46 11.61 -13.67
N PRO A 707 15.78 12.87 -13.31
CA PRO A 707 16.34 13.82 -14.25
C PRO A 707 17.84 13.56 -14.49
N GLY A 708 18.31 13.79 -15.73
CA GLY A 708 19.73 13.68 -16.07
C GLY A 708 20.27 12.26 -15.93
N GLU A 709 21.41 12.13 -15.25
CA GLU A 709 22.08 10.84 -14.99
C GLU A 709 21.66 10.19 -13.66
N PHE A 710 20.76 10.82 -12.89
CA PHE A 710 20.32 10.25 -11.63
C PHE A 710 19.59 8.93 -11.84
N THR A 711 19.82 8.00 -10.91
CA THR A 711 18.91 6.89 -10.66
C THR A 711 17.67 7.40 -9.91
N VAL A 712 16.57 6.63 -9.96
CA VAL A 712 15.35 6.94 -9.17
C VAL A 712 15.67 7.01 -7.67
N GLY A 713 16.54 6.13 -7.19
CA GLY A 713 17.01 6.13 -5.79
C GLY A 713 17.78 7.40 -5.43
N GLU A 714 18.69 7.85 -6.28
CA GLU A 714 19.44 9.10 -6.06
C GLU A 714 18.53 10.33 -6.12
N ASN A 715 17.58 10.38 -7.05
CA ASN A 715 16.63 11.49 -7.12
C ASN A 715 15.74 11.54 -5.87
N LEU A 716 15.31 10.39 -5.34
CA LEU A 716 14.57 10.30 -4.09
C LEU A 716 15.43 10.73 -2.89
N LEU A 717 16.69 10.27 -2.81
CA LEU A 717 17.62 10.67 -1.75
C LEU A 717 17.93 12.16 -1.79
N TRP A 718 18.07 12.73 -2.99
CA TRP A 718 18.26 14.16 -3.18
C TRP A 718 17.03 14.93 -2.66
N ALA A 719 15.82 14.51 -3.06
CA ALA A 719 14.59 15.15 -2.62
C ALA A 719 14.40 15.04 -1.10
N ALA A 720 14.71 13.88 -0.51
CA ALA A 720 14.66 13.65 0.92
C ALA A 720 15.68 14.50 1.69
N ALA A 721 16.90 14.64 1.18
CA ALA A 721 17.93 15.46 1.81
C ALA A 721 17.55 16.94 1.79
N GLN A 722 17.02 17.44 0.67
CA GLN A 722 16.55 18.81 0.61
C GLN A 722 15.31 19.04 1.49
N ALA A 723 14.37 18.10 1.51
CA ALA A 723 13.21 18.16 2.39
C ALA A 723 13.62 18.22 3.86
N ALA A 724 14.53 17.34 4.31
CA ALA A 724 15.06 17.36 5.68
C ALA A 724 15.75 18.70 6.01
N LYS A 725 16.53 19.24 5.08
CA LYS A 725 17.21 20.54 5.25
C LYS A 725 16.24 21.69 5.44
N VAL A 726 15.26 21.83 4.54
CA VAL A 726 14.23 22.88 4.61
C VAL A 726 13.34 22.67 5.83
N TRP A 727 13.04 21.42 6.18
CA TRP A 727 12.23 21.10 7.32
C TRP A 727 12.88 21.54 8.64
N LEU A 728 14.16 21.23 8.84
CA LEU A 728 14.92 21.60 10.03
C LEU A 728 15.13 23.11 10.16
N LEU A 729 15.42 23.79 9.05
CA LEU A 729 15.88 25.19 9.06
C LEU A 729 14.76 26.20 8.80
N VAL A 730 13.64 25.79 8.23
CA VAL A 730 12.55 26.69 7.84
C VAL A 730 11.23 26.24 8.47
N ILE A 731 10.78 25.01 8.21
CA ILE A 731 9.44 24.57 8.62
C ILE A 731 9.33 24.48 10.15
N ALA A 732 10.21 23.73 10.81
CA ALA A 732 10.11 23.54 12.26
C ALA A 732 10.21 24.86 13.06
N PRO A 733 11.13 25.80 12.75
CA PRO A 733 11.14 27.12 13.38
C PRO A 733 9.87 27.94 13.12
N LEU A 734 9.35 27.96 11.89
CA LEU A 734 8.15 28.74 11.56
C LEU A 734 6.89 28.16 12.19
N VAL A 735 6.75 26.83 12.24
CA VAL A 735 5.65 26.16 12.94
C VAL A 735 5.69 26.45 14.44
N LEU A 736 6.88 26.53 15.05
CA LEU A 736 7.02 26.92 16.45
C LEU A 736 6.52 28.35 16.69
N VAL A 737 6.92 29.29 15.84
CA VAL A 737 6.47 30.68 15.94
C VAL A 737 4.95 30.77 15.76
N ALA A 738 4.39 30.09 14.74
CA ALA A 738 2.95 30.05 14.52
C ALA A 738 2.19 29.48 15.73
N ALA A 739 2.66 28.36 16.29
CA ALA A 739 2.01 27.73 17.45
C ALA A 739 2.09 28.58 18.72
N LEU A 740 3.17 29.34 18.92
CA LEU A 740 3.27 30.31 20.02
C LEU A 740 2.26 31.45 19.83
N ILE A 741 2.10 31.95 18.61
CA ILE A 741 1.08 32.97 18.31
C ILE A 741 -0.33 32.39 18.53
N GLU A 742 -0.59 31.17 18.06
CA GLU A 742 -1.90 30.52 18.19
C GLU A 742 -2.28 30.19 19.64
N GLY A 743 -1.33 29.70 20.44
CA GLY A 743 -1.59 29.34 21.83
C GLY A 743 -1.60 30.52 22.81
N LEU A 744 -0.94 31.63 22.47
CA LEU A 744 -0.77 32.77 23.39
C LEU A 744 -1.48 34.05 22.93
N VAL A 745 -1.43 34.37 21.64
CA VAL A 745 -1.88 35.66 21.10
C VAL A 745 -3.27 35.55 20.48
N THR A 746 -3.53 34.53 19.66
CA THR A 746 -4.84 34.30 19.04
C THR A 746 -6.01 34.31 20.05
N PRO A 747 -5.91 33.70 21.26
CA PRO A 747 -7.02 33.74 22.22
C PRO A 747 -7.29 35.15 22.75
N LEU A 748 -6.27 36.00 22.85
CA LEU A 748 -6.44 37.41 23.25
C LEU A 748 -7.13 38.23 22.16
N ILE A 749 -6.79 37.97 20.89
CA ILE A 749 -7.42 38.63 19.74
C ILE A 749 -8.89 38.23 19.63
N ILE A 750 -9.22 36.95 19.86
CA ILE A 750 -10.60 36.47 19.87
C ILE A 750 -11.43 37.21 20.93
N ARG A 751 -10.93 37.36 22.17
CA ARG A 751 -11.61 38.13 23.24
C ARG A 751 -11.85 39.60 22.92
N TRP A 752 -11.05 40.15 22.02
CA TRP A 752 -11.17 41.55 21.63
C TRP A 752 -12.14 41.73 20.45
N ALA A 753 -12.19 40.75 19.54
CA ALA A 753 -12.99 40.79 18.33
C ALA A 753 -14.45 40.33 18.54
N TYR A 754 -14.68 39.47 19.52
CA TYR A 754 -15.98 38.94 19.95
C TYR A 754 -16.24 39.35 21.40
#